data_AF-A0A146G409-F1
#
_entry.id   AF-A0A146G409-F1
#
_cell.length_a   1.000
_cell.length_b   1.000
_cell.length_c   1.000
_cell.angle_alpha   90.00
_cell.angle_beta   90.00
_cell.angle_gamma   90.00
#
_symmetry.space_group_name_H-M   'P 1'
#
loop_
_entity.id
_entity.type
_entity.pdbx_description
1 polymer ?
#
loop_
_entity_poly.entity_id
_entity_poly.type
_entity_poly.pdbx_seq_one_letter_code
_entity_poly.pdbx_strand_id
1 'polypeptide(L)'
;MWNFFVMFGLSVAVQSQTVPVTSFTDGLRPTPQREVGKPLDKTDIEEGGGKWTATKSIVMVKDGVSANGPGASQLSFPVIAGKIHVEADVDARGTSWTGLALGRAKLSELFWRNLAVMVTVTSDGRYNLFAAGRNLVAAPTPGLIHSDSPNHIEFDVDTTTRMATVRINGHPAIENLVLPPEAQLNGISAAGFHFHEPVDANVPVVSNFKVSLASLSATAFTPLDYSMFFVTPGADTTLQWKVGSPGPSHEVPYVINDYSGNQIDSGVANLGEDGILSLKRVFKQGYFEVVFPLAAESFGIVSIDPHAGPVDPFFGVDASMTSLELDPARRVGLVKIMSRTGLSIARERSSAIFGKGPGQYNWEGGERKMESLRRVYSDHNVRVLDIVMRDEAKFGMMKGQIFPQNLAVMASEWSGVARHWENIWGGLEVYNEPDLAVASADQYVPMVKALSYALKEADSKVPLVGGVFATMPPGPYFTTCAENGMLDDSDVVSFHSYDSTPNMEKMIGLYREWLKISGKENMPLWLTEYGKPWVNGPARPPQDQDAVSAMEISGMGVESMACGVARAFPFVLTYYEEGLKNFSMFGREASPLRSMAVYANTVSNLGGKKYLGDLKGVGESLQRARVFGDPSGGERVVVLYTGVIDSKALVSLPVTGKRIAGADGRELQPVNGKIPLPDGIGFLWANEAEIREKLDPDTEAARLYKIGQNPLVHERRASPVVLQLLPQNTPSRASTRRYLVTQETAKALPITVRIHNLSKDPLDVIPELTLPGGTPLKKESVAVPAMGFVDVDWKLDASNTLDIAKTKFIIVTAKSSAGSQPSPLAVPFVMEGNLEQHLSIHRNKSPLPIADLANWRTNQSKGKTSFSMLPDGVLRITSIFESNPGNRGLWTFPRFTLPKPIDPSTAYGILIRAKASGGRAPAIIAKTGVNGANEGIPFWVPDIFPGDGEWHVAYIPFAEFKPGPAAIGNQNTRLDPTTWRVLEFGGRSLALEHTLEISHLILVGGSTAD
;
A
#
# COMPACT_ATOMS: atom_id res chain seq x y z
N MET A 1 -24.37 -41.37 -4.77
CA MET A 1 -24.21 -42.02 -6.08
C MET A 1 -24.59 -40.97 -7.13
N TRP A 2 -23.71 -40.04 -7.45
CA TRP A 2 -22.64 -40.07 -8.48
C TRP A 2 -23.11 -40.30 -9.92
N ASN A 3 -22.73 -39.32 -10.75
CA ASN A 3 -22.71 -39.22 -12.21
C ASN A 3 -23.99 -38.79 -12.94
N PHE A 4 -24.02 -37.53 -13.40
CA PHE A 4 -24.17 -37.17 -14.82
C PHE A 4 -23.69 -35.72 -15.05
N PHE A 5 -22.42 -35.56 -15.44
CA PHE A 5 -21.92 -34.35 -16.11
C PHE A 5 -22.09 -34.61 -17.62
N VAL A 6 -23.00 -33.87 -18.26
CA VAL A 6 -23.05 -33.79 -19.73
C VAL A 6 -22.30 -32.54 -20.14
N MET A 7 -21.07 -32.72 -20.62
CA MET A 7 -20.39 -31.72 -21.44
C MET A 7 -21.15 -31.62 -22.76
N PHE A 8 -21.86 -30.52 -22.98
CA PHE A 8 -22.27 -30.15 -24.34
C PHE A 8 -21.05 -29.63 -25.09
N GLY A 9 -20.49 -30.49 -25.93
CA GLY A 9 -19.54 -30.08 -26.96
C GLY A 9 -20.26 -29.26 -28.02
N LEU A 10 -19.95 -27.97 -28.08
CA LEU A 10 -20.19 -27.15 -29.26
C LEU A 10 -19.25 -27.64 -30.38
N SER A 11 -19.73 -28.57 -31.20
CA SER A 11 -19.16 -28.86 -32.50
C SER A 11 -19.59 -27.76 -33.47
N VAL A 12 -18.84 -26.66 -33.49
CA VAL A 12 -18.85 -25.75 -34.65
C VAL A 12 -17.96 -26.41 -35.69
N ALA A 13 -18.52 -26.75 -36.84
CA ALA A 13 -17.75 -27.21 -37.98
C ALA A 13 -16.84 -26.06 -38.44
N VAL A 14 -15.60 -26.04 -37.95
CA VAL A 14 -14.55 -25.14 -38.42
C VAL A 14 -14.18 -25.61 -39.82
N GLN A 15 -14.71 -24.92 -40.85
CA GLN A 15 -14.03 -24.92 -42.16
C GLN A 15 -12.56 -24.55 -41.90
N SER A 16 -11.63 -25.33 -42.42
CA SER A 16 -10.19 -25.12 -42.26
C SER A 16 -9.76 -23.82 -42.95
N GLN A 17 -10.05 -22.68 -42.33
CA GLN A 17 -9.43 -21.43 -42.67
C GLN A 17 -7.96 -21.53 -42.27
N THR A 18 -7.08 -21.28 -43.23
CA THR A 18 -5.64 -21.17 -42.99
C THR A 18 -5.40 -20.02 -42.02
N VAL A 19 -5.00 -20.33 -40.78
CA VAL A 19 -4.66 -19.31 -39.79
C VAL A 19 -3.45 -18.52 -40.31
N PRO A 20 -3.54 -17.18 -40.45
CA PRO A 20 -2.41 -16.37 -40.87
C PRO A 20 -1.24 -16.55 -39.90
N VAL A 21 -0.04 -16.84 -40.44
CA VAL A 21 1.19 -16.96 -39.67
C VAL A 21 2.07 -15.75 -39.94
N THR A 22 2.46 -15.03 -38.89
CA THR A 22 3.49 -13.99 -38.98
C THR A 22 4.82 -14.58 -38.53
N SER A 23 5.86 -14.43 -39.33
CA SER A 23 7.19 -14.94 -39.02
C SER A 23 8.24 -13.83 -38.95
N PHE A 24 9.14 -13.96 -38.00
CA PHE A 24 10.34 -13.15 -37.87
C PHE A 24 11.54 -14.07 -37.97
N THR A 25 12.45 -13.81 -38.89
CA THR A 25 13.59 -14.69 -39.17
C THR A 25 14.87 -13.86 -39.14
N ASP A 26 15.91 -14.43 -38.55
CA ASP A 26 17.22 -13.84 -38.50
C ASP A 26 18.31 -14.92 -38.47
N GLY A 27 19.15 -14.96 -39.51
CA GLY A 27 20.32 -15.83 -39.54
C GLY A 27 21.32 -15.53 -38.42
N LEU A 28 21.25 -14.33 -37.83
CA LEU A 28 22.20 -13.80 -36.83
C LEU A 28 23.65 -13.79 -37.34
N ARG A 29 23.81 -13.62 -38.66
CA ARG A 29 25.12 -13.64 -39.32
C ARG A 29 25.70 -12.24 -39.44
N PRO A 30 27.03 -12.10 -39.55
CA PRO A 30 27.64 -10.84 -39.88
C PRO A 30 27.12 -10.30 -41.23
N THR A 31 26.80 -9.01 -41.26
CA THR A 31 26.38 -8.26 -42.45
C THR A 31 27.14 -6.93 -42.49
N PRO A 32 27.08 -6.13 -43.58
CA PRO A 32 27.66 -4.78 -43.57
C PRO A 32 27.15 -3.89 -42.43
N GLN A 33 25.99 -4.20 -41.85
CA GLN A 33 25.38 -3.49 -40.72
C GLN A 33 25.68 -4.17 -39.37
N ARG A 34 26.27 -5.37 -39.37
CA ARG A 34 26.54 -6.21 -38.19
C ARG A 34 27.96 -6.78 -38.26
N GLU A 35 28.92 -6.01 -37.77
CA GLU A 35 30.32 -6.44 -37.75
C GLU A 35 30.62 -7.36 -36.56
N VAL A 36 31.50 -8.34 -36.77
CA VAL A 36 32.00 -9.22 -35.69
C VAL A 36 32.60 -8.38 -34.55
N GLY A 37 32.27 -8.75 -33.31
CA GLY A 37 32.67 -8.06 -32.09
C GLY A 37 31.83 -6.84 -31.72
N LYS A 38 30.86 -6.43 -32.56
CA LYS A 38 29.92 -5.35 -32.21
C LYS A 38 28.69 -5.89 -31.46
N PRO A 39 28.06 -5.07 -30.60
CA PRO A 39 26.83 -5.45 -29.91
C PRO A 39 25.66 -5.73 -30.86
N LEU A 40 24.81 -6.70 -30.50
CA LEU A 40 23.56 -6.99 -31.23
C LEU A 40 22.46 -5.91 -31.01
N ASP A 41 22.55 -5.15 -29.93
CA ASP A 41 21.52 -4.19 -29.51
C ASP A 41 21.20 -3.16 -30.61
N LYS A 42 19.89 -2.97 -30.87
CA LYS A 42 19.31 -2.04 -31.85
C LYS A 42 19.59 -2.36 -33.32
N THR A 43 20.04 -3.57 -33.63
CA THR A 43 20.20 -4.04 -35.02
C THR A 43 18.86 -4.50 -35.60
N ASP A 44 18.62 -4.21 -36.87
CA ASP A 44 17.40 -4.63 -37.60
C ASP A 44 17.45 -6.12 -37.94
N ILE A 45 16.34 -6.85 -37.78
CA ILE A 45 16.23 -8.26 -38.18
C ILE A 45 16.18 -8.42 -39.71
N GLU A 46 16.49 -9.63 -40.21
CA GLU A 46 16.53 -9.91 -41.65
C GLU A 46 15.13 -9.95 -42.29
N GLU A 47 14.17 -10.62 -41.65
CA GLU A 47 12.80 -10.76 -42.17
C GLU A 47 11.73 -10.58 -41.06
N GLY A 48 10.55 -10.07 -41.44
CA GLY A 48 9.41 -9.86 -40.53
C GLY A 48 9.32 -8.46 -39.92
N GLY A 49 10.39 -7.66 -40.00
CA GLY A 49 10.48 -6.30 -39.48
C GLY A 49 10.61 -6.25 -37.94
N GLY A 50 11.61 -5.52 -37.44
CA GLY A 50 11.88 -5.42 -36.01
C GLY A 50 13.35 -5.15 -35.71
N LYS A 51 13.64 -4.91 -34.42
CA LYS A 51 15.00 -4.71 -33.93
C LYS A 51 15.28 -5.61 -32.74
N TRP A 52 16.50 -6.12 -32.68
CA TRP A 52 17.01 -6.76 -31.48
C TRP A 52 17.19 -5.73 -30.36
N THR A 53 16.81 -6.11 -29.15
CA THR A 53 17.23 -5.42 -27.92
C THR A 53 18.06 -6.40 -27.10
N ALA A 54 19.28 -6.03 -26.72
CA ALA A 54 20.20 -6.96 -26.08
C ALA A 54 21.04 -6.30 -24.99
N THR A 55 21.51 -7.09 -24.01
CA THR A 55 22.53 -6.63 -23.09
C THR A 55 23.82 -6.32 -23.86
N LYS A 56 24.60 -5.35 -23.38
CA LYS A 56 25.87 -4.95 -24.01
C LYS A 56 26.88 -6.10 -24.13
N SER A 57 26.71 -7.17 -23.35
CA SER A 57 27.53 -8.38 -23.41
C SER A 57 27.28 -9.23 -24.65
N ILE A 58 26.12 -9.13 -25.31
CA ILE A 58 25.79 -9.90 -26.51
C ILE A 58 26.44 -9.27 -27.73
N VAL A 59 27.30 -10.03 -28.41
CA VAL A 59 28.09 -9.56 -29.55
C VAL A 59 27.96 -10.49 -30.75
N MET A 60 28.12 -9.92 -31.94
CA MET A 60 28.21 -10.68 -33.19
C MET A 60 29.49 -11.51 -33.22
N VAL A 61 29.40 -12.78 -33.61
CA VAL A 61 30.53 -13.66 -33.92
C VAL A 61 30.41 -14.18 -35.35
N LYS A 62 31.41 -14.93 -35.82
CA LYS A 62 31.46 -15.40 -37.21
C LYS A 62 30.22 -16.23 -37.59
N ASP A 63 29.78 -17.10 -36.68
CA ASP A 63 28.77 -18.13 -36.95
C ASP A 63 27.47 -17.90 -36.16
N GLY A 64 27.20 -16.65 -35.74
CA GLY A 64 26.01 -16.30 -34.96
C GLY A 64 26.23 -15.12 -34.02
N VAL A 65 25.60 -15.19 -32.85
CA VAL A 65 25.83 -14.27 -31.73
C VAL A 65 26.28 -15.05 -30.50
N SER A 66 27.18 -14.43 -29.75
CA SER A 66 27.73 -14.96 -28.51
C SER A 66 27.67 -13.89 -27.44
N ALA A 67 28.30 -14.14 -26.29
CA ALA A 67 28.43 -13.16 -25.24
C ALA A 67 29.84 -13.12 -24.63
N ASN A 68 30.25 -11.93 -24.20
CA ASN A 68 31.49 -11.70 -23.45
C ASN A 68 31.28 -11.80 -21.92
N GLY A 69 30.12 -12.29 -21.50
CA GLY A 69 29.64 -12.38 -20.12
C GLY A 69 28.16 -12.79 -20.11
N PRO A 70 27.53 -13.02 -18.96
CA PRO A 70 26.11 -13.35 -18.93
C PRO A 70 25.28 -12.25 -19.59
N GLY A 71 24.24 -12.65 -20.32
CA GLY A 71 23.50 -11.72 -21.15
C GLY A 71 22.26 -12.31 -21.77
N ALA A 72 21.35 -11.43 -22.15
CA ALA A 72 20.09 -11.79 -22.80
C ALA A 72 19.83 -10.89 -24.00
N SER A 73 19.14 -11.44 -24.99
CA SER A 73 18.57 -10.68 -26.10
C SER A 73 17.07 -10.92 -26.21
N GLN A 74 16.39 -10.04 -26.94
CA GLN A 74 15.00 -10.24 -27.32
C GLN A 74 14.69 -9.64 -28.68
N LEU A 75 13.72 -10.26 -29.33
CA LEU A 75 12.88 -9.70 -30.36
C LEU A 75 11.48 -9.48 -29.78
N SER A 76 10.88 -8.31 -30.06
CA SER A 76 9.52 -7.99 -29.61
C SER A 76 8.53 -8.20 -30.74
N PHE A 77 7.34 -8.69 -30.41
CA PHE A 77 6.24 -8.91 -31.36
C PHE A 77 4.88 -8.64 -30.71
N PRO A 78 3.79 -8.47 -31.49
CA PRO A 78 2.45 -8.25 -30.95
C PRO A 78 1.98 -9.42 -30.07
N VAL A 79 1.26 -9.12 -28.98
CA VAL A 79 0.64 -10.15 -28.15
C VAL A 79 -0.36 -10.95 -28.98
N ILE A 80 -0.32 -12.28 -28.88
CA ILE A 80 -1.27 -13.18 -29.54
C ILE A 80 -1.90 -14.17 -28.55
N ALA A 81 -3.12 -14.57 -28.83
CA ALA A 81 -3.79 -15.72 -28.23
C ALA A 81 -3.72 -16.87 -29.22
N GLY A 82 -2.76 -17.77 -29.07
CA GLY A 82 -2.52 -18.83 -30.05
C GLY A 82 -1.17 -19.50 -29.92
N LYS A 83 -0.62 -19.94 -31.05
CA LYS A 83 0.62 -20.73 -31.09
C LYS A 83 1.82 -19.83 -31.38
N ILE A 84 2.83 -19.95 -30.54
CA ILE A 84 4.14 -19.33 -30.68
C ILE A 84 5.14 -20.45 -30.91
N HIS A 85 5.80 -20.43 -32.06
CA HIS A 85 6.86 -21.34 -32.40
C HIS A 85 8.18 -20.57 -32.42
N VAL A 86 9.19 -21.07 -31.70
CA VAL A 86 10.55 -20.52 -31.69
C VAL A 86 11.51 -21.61 -32.15
N GLU A 87 12.37 -21.30 -33.10
CA GLU A 87 13.46 -22.20 -33.50
C GLU A 87 14.79 -21.46 -33.55
N ALA A 88 15.87 -22.13 -33.15
CA ALA A 88 17.24 -21.63 -33.27
C ALA A 88 18.26 -22.77 -33.16
N ASP A 89 19.45 -22.54 -33.71
CA ASP A 89 20.61 -23.38 -33.46
C ASP A 89 21.37 -22.87 -32.23
N VAL A 90 21.63 -23.78 -31.28
CA VAL A 90 22.21 -23.45 -29.98
C VAL A 90 23.43 -24.29 -29.68
N ASP A 91 24.57 -23.62 -29.50
CA ASP A 91 25.79 -24.16 -28.92
C ASP A 91 25.94 -23.65 -27.48
N ALA A 92 25.83 -24.56 -26.52
CA ALA A 92 25.90 -24.26 -25.09
C ALA A 92 27.32 -24.40 -24.50
N ARG A 93 28.35 -24.63 -25.33
CA ARG A 93 29.73 -24.72 -24.84
C ARG A 93 30.19 -23.39 -24.26
N GLY A 94 31.01 -23.46 -23.23
CA GLY A 94 31.50 -22.26 -22.55
C GLY A 94 30.43 -21.53 -21.73
N THR A 95 29.25 -22.11 -21.51
CA THR A 95 28.28 -21.61 -20.54
C THR A 95 27.72 -22.73 -19.67
N SER A 96 27.21 -22.40 -18.47
CA SER A 96 26.47 -23.41 -17.70
C SER A 96 25.17 -23.82 -18.38
N TRP A 97 24.51 -22.90 -19.10
CA TRP A 97 23.40 -23.20 -20.01
C TRP A 97 23.11 -22.04 -20.95
N THR A 98 22.58 -22.38 -22.13
CA THR A 98 21.93 -21.43 -23.05
C THR A 98 20.44 -21.71 -23.07
N GLY A 99 19.61 -20.67 -23.02
CA GLY A 99 18.15 -20.81 -23.01
C GLY A 99 17.47 -20.04 -24.12
N LEU A 100 16.49 -20.66 -24.80
CA LEU A 100 15.52 -20.00 -25.67
C LEU A 100 14.27 -19.66 -24.85
N ALA A 101 13.87 -18.40 -24.84
CA ALA A 101 12.91 -17.87 -23.88
C ALA A 101 11.76 -17.14 -24.55
N LEU A 102 10.56 -17.31 -23.98
CA LEU A 102 9.39 -16.49 -24.21
C LEU A 102 9.05 -15.69 -22.96
N GLY A 103 8.61 -14.46 -23.15
CA GLY A 103 8.28 -13.58 -22.05
C GLY A 103 7.54 -12.32 -22.44
N ARG A 104 7.44 -11.43 -21.46
CA ARG A 104 6.64 -10.21 -21.52
C ARG A 104 7.56 -9.00 -21.48
N ALA A 105 7.30 -7.98 -22.29
CA ALA A 105 8.08 -6.74 -22.26
C ALA A 105 9.61 -6.97 -22.41
N LYS A 106 10.43 -6.47 -21.47
CA LYS A 106 11.90 -6.43 -21.57
C LYS A 106 12.60 -7.66 -20.97
N LEU A 107 12.65 -8.77 -21.69
CA LEU A 107 13.50 -9.93 -21.40
C LEU A 107 15.00 -9.60 -21.31
N SER A 108 15.51 -8.66 -22.10
CA SER A 108 16.96 -8.35 -22.13
C SER A 108 17.47 -7.72 -20.83
N GLU A 109 16.70 -6.82 -20.22
CA GLU A 109 17.07 -6.09 -19.00
C GLU A 109 16.59 -6.79 -17.72
N LEU A 110 15.41 -7.41 -17.76
CA LEU A 110 14.71 -7.95 -16.59
C LEU A 110 14.31 -9.41 -16.82
N PHE A 111 15.23 -10.20 -17.38
CA PHE A 111 15.01 -11.57 -17.86
C PHE A 111 14.13 -12.41 -16.93
N TRP A 112 14.57 -12.66 -15.70
CA TRP A 112 13.85 -13.52 -14.76
C TRP A 112 12.49 -12.99 -14.31
N ARG A 113 12.31 -11.67 -14.29
CA ARG A 113 11.03 -11.04 -13.92
C ARG A 113 9.99 -11.20 -15.03
N ASN A 114 10.46 -11.22 -16.27
CA ASN A 114 9.63 -11.15 -17.47
C ASN A 114 9.51 -12.49 -18.19
N LEU A 115 10.27 -13.50 -17.74
CA LEU A 115 10.25 -14.85 -18.28
C LEU A 115 8.90 -15.54 -18.02
N ALA A 116 8.26 -16.02 -19.09
CA ALA A 116 7.09 -16.86 -19.00
C ALA A 116 7.49 -18.34 -19.02
N VAL A 117 8.29 -18.72 -20.01
CA VAL A 117 8.74 -20.09 -20.25
C VAL A 117 10.04 -20.09 -21.06
N MET A 118 10.94 -21.03 -20.77
CA MET A 118 12.22 -21.16 -21.46
C MET A 118 12.64 -22.62 -21.60
N VAL A 119 13.23 -22.96 -22.74
CA VAL A 119 13.96 -24.22 -22.93
C VAL A 119 15.44 -23.95 -22.71
N THR A 120 16.07 -24.67 -21.80
CA THR A 120 17.52 -24.56 -21.54
C THR A 120 18.24 -25.80 -22.04
N VAL A 121 19.45 -25.61 -22.58
CA VAL A 121 20.40 -26.67 -22.93
C VAL A 121 21.75 -26.41 -22.29
N THR A 122 22.45 -27.49 -21.90
CA THR A 122 23.74 -27.43 -21.21
C THR A 122 24.83 -28.14 -22.03
N SER A 123 26.10 -27.78 -21.81
CA SER A 123 27.23 -28.44 -22.46
C SER A 123 27.44 -29.90 -22.05
N ASP A 124 26.89 -30.33 -20.91
CA ASP A 124 26.95 -31.71 -20.42
C ASP A 124 25.82 -32.60 -20.98
N GLY A 125 25.09 -32.13 -21.99
CA GLY A 125 24.12 -32.91 -22.73
C GLY A 125 22.71 -32.95 -22.12
N ARG A 126 22.41 -32.04 -21.17
CA ARG A 126 21.08 -31.94 -20.53
C ARG A 126 20.25 -30.85 -21.18
N TYR A 127 18.93 -31.00 -21.07
CA TYR A 127 17.96 -29.97 -21.39
C TYR A 127 16.87 -29.91 -20.31
N ASN A 128 16.18 -28.76 -20.21
CA ASN A 128 15.01 -28.59 -19.35
C ASN A 128 14.00 -27.64 -20.01
N LEU A 129 12.74 -27.77 -19.60
CA LEU A 129 11.74 -26.72 -19.75
C LEU A 129 11.51 -26.05 -18.40
N PHE A 130 11.72 -24.74 -18.34
CA PHE A 130 11.55 -23.92 -17.14
C PHE A 130 10.30 -23.05 -17.28
N ALA A 131 9.40 -23.12 -16.31
CA ALA A 131 8.26 -22.22 -16.19
C ALA A 131 7.84 -22.07 -14.72
N ALA A 132 7.25 -20.93 -14.35
CA ALA A 132 6.78 -20.67 -12.99
C ALA A 132 7.84 -20.91 -11.89
N GLY A 133 9.10 -20.57 -12.16
CA GLY A 133 10.19 -20.70 -11.18
C GLY A 133 10.73 -22.11 -10.98
N ARG A 134 10.33 -23.10 -11.80
CA ARG A 134 10.74 -24.50 -11.66
C ARG A 134 11.03 -25.19 -12.99
N ASN A 135 11.90 -26.20 -12.94
CA ASN A 135 12.11 -27.14 -14.04
C ASN A 135 10.93 -28.12 -14.09
N LEU A 136 10.39 -28.36 -15.29
CA LEU A 136 9.25 -29.23 -15.51
C LEU A 136 9.64 -30.61 -16.07
N VAL A 137 10.91 -30.80 -16.45
CA VAL A 137 11.45 -32.09 -16.89
C VAL A 137 12.20 -32.74 -15.72
N ALA A 138 11.74 -33.92 -15.30
CA ALA A 138 12.36 -34.65 -14.19
C ALA A 138 13.54 -35.53 -14.64
N ALA A 139 13.50 -36.06 -15.87
CA ALA A 139 14.52 -36.92 -16.46
C ALA A 139 14.66 -36.66 -17.96
N PRO A 140 15.73 -35.98 -18.43
CA PRO A 140 15.93 -35.71 -19.84
C PRO A 140 16.28 -37.01 -20.61
N THR A 141 15.79 -37.12 -21.83
CA THR A 141 16.13 -38.22 -22.75
C THR A 141 17.63 -38.19 -23.08
N PRO A 142 18.41 -39.24 -22.78
CA PRO A 142 19.84 -39.27 -23.07
C PRO A 142 20.13 -39.16 -24.56
N GLY A 143 21.21 -38.46 -24.92
CA GLY A 143 21.75 -38.45 -26.28
C GLY A 143 21.07 -37.52 -27.27
N LEU A 144 20.08 -36.72 -26.86
CA LEU A 144 19.44 -35.72 -27.75
C LEU A 144 20.31 -34.49 -28.02
N ILE A 145 21.18 -34.13 -27.07
CA ILE A 145 22.08 -32.97 -27.18
C ILE A 145 23.46 -33.43 -27.63
N HIS A 146 23.93 -32.87 -28.73
CA HIS A 146 25.31 -33.00 -29.20
C HIS A 146 26.21 -32.12 -28.33
N SER A 147 27.34 -32.66 -27.87
CA SER A 147 28.32 -31.96 -27.02
C SER A 147 29.38 -31.21 -27.82
N ASP A 148 29.50 -31.47 -29.13
CA ASP A 148 30.56 -30.97 -30.00
C ASP A 148 30.06 -30.15 -31.20
N SER A 149 28.74 -30.04 -31.38
CA SER A 149 28.10 -29.30 -32.46
C SER A 149 26.85 -28.55 -31.97
N PRO A 150 26.42 -27.48 -32.68
CA PRO A 150 25.17 -26.79 -32.38
C PRO A 150 23.97 -27.75 -32.43
N ASN A 151 22.99 -27.49 -31.57
CA ASN A 151 21.75 -28.25 -31.50
C ASN A 151 20.61 -27.42 -32.05
N HIS A 152 19.85 -27.98 -32.99
CA HIS A 152 18.64 -27.32 -33.50
C HIS A 152 17.51 -27.52 -32.49
N ILE A 153 16.97 -26.43 -31.94
CA ILE A 153 15.90 -26.48 -30.95
C ILE A 153 14.65 -25.87 -31.56
N GLU A 154 13.54 -26.60 -31.51
CA GLU A 154 12.20 -26.11 -31.82
C GLU A 154 11.37 -26.09 -30.54
N PHE A 155 10.64 -25.00 -30.33
CA PHE A 155 9.92 -24.73 -29.10
C PHE A 155 8.55 -24.12 -29.41
N ASP A 156 7.50 -24.92 -29.24
CA ASP A 156 6.11 -24.53 -29.43
C ASP A 156 5.42 -24.28 -28.10
N VAL A 157 4.68 -23.17 -28.02
CA VAL A 157 3.77 -22.84 -26.92
C VAL A 157 2.43 -22.43 -27.47
N ASP A 158 1.38 -23.12 -27.05
CA ASP A 158 0.01 -22.70 -27.27
C ASP A 158 -0.49 -21.98 -26.02
N THR A 159 -0.69 -20.66 -26.14
CA THR A 159 -1.11 -19.83 -25.00
C THR A 159 -2.57 -20.06 -24.62
N THR A 160 -3.39 -20.62 -25.52
CA THR A 160 -4.82 -20.89 -25.28
C THR A 160 -5.04 -22.21 -24.56
N THR A 161 -4.33 -23.26 -24.98
CA THR A 161 -4.40 -24.59 -24.35
C THR A 161 -3.36 -24.79 -23.26
N ARG A 162 -2.43 -23.83 -23.10
CA ARG A 162 -1.29 -23.87 -22.18
C ARG A 162 -0.38 -25.08 -22.39
N MET A 163 -0.27 -25.57 -23.62
CA MET A 163 0.58 -26.71 -23.94
C MET A 163 1.93 -26.25 -24.48
N ALA A 164 2.99 -26.97 -24.12
CA ALA A 164 4.32 -26.79 -24.68
C ALA A 164 4.84 -28.09 -25.31
N THR A 165 5.49 -27.95 -26.46
CA THR A 165 6.19 -29.03 -27.16
C THR A 165 7.60 -28.57 -27.49
N VAL A 166 8.58 -29.44 -27.31
CA VAL A 166 9.99 -29.16 -27.57
C VAL A 166 10.56 -30.28 -28.42
N ARG A 167 11.20 -29.93 -29.54
CA ARG A 167 12.01 -30.85 -30.34
C ARG A 167 13.45 -30.40 -30.32
N ILE A 168 14.35 -31.37 -30.27
CA ILE A 168 15.79 -31.16 -30.28
C ILE A 168 16.36 -32.05 -31.38
N ASN A 169 17.04 -31.45 -32.35
CA ASN A 169 17.60 -32.12 -33.52
C ASN A 169 16.52 -32.95 -34.27
N GLY A 170 15.30 -32.42 -34.38
CA GLY A 170 14.14 -33.07 -35.00
C GLY A 170 13.46 -34.15 -34.16
N HIS A 171 14.04 -34.55 -33.03
CA HIS A 171 13.49 -35.56 -32.13
C HIS A 171 12.61 -34.93 -31.03
N PRO A 172 11.46 -35.52 -30.69
CA PRO A 172 10.62 -35.01 -29.61
C PRO A 172 11.35 -35.16 -28.25
N ALA A 173 11.57 -34.03 -27.59
CA ALA A 173 12.11 -33.96 -26.24
C ALA A 173 10.98 -33.82 -25.20
N ILE A 174 9.94 -33.06 -25.53
CA ILE A 174 8.73 -32.87 -24.73
C ILE A 174 7.55 -32.79 -25.69
N GLU A 175 6.44 -33.48 -25.41
CA GLU A 175 5.23 -33.43 -26.22
C GLU A 175 4.01 -33.03 -25.37
N ASN A 176 3.31 -31.98 -25.78
CA ASN A 176 2.02 -31.54 -25.22
C ASN A 176 2.02 -31.41 -23.68
N LEU A 177 3.11 -30.92 -23.11
CA LEU A 177 3.20 -30.74 -21.67
C LEU A 177 2.33 -29.56 -21.25
N VAL A 178 1.40 -29.81 -20.32
CA VAL A 178 0.55 -28.77 -19.75
C VAL A 178 1.38 -27.87 -18.83
N LEU A 179 1.46 -26.59 -19.18
CA LEU A 179 2.15 -25.58 -18.41
C LEU A 179 1.33 -25.18 -17.18
N PRO A 180 1.98 -25.02 -16.01
CA PRO A 180 1.29 -24.74 -14.77
C PRO A 180 0.60 -23.36 -14.81
N PRO A 181 -0.54 -23.13 -14.14
CA PRO A 181 -1.28 -21.87 -14.17
C PRO A 181 -0.45 -20.61 -13.87
N GLU A 182 0.58 -20.76 -13.05
CA GLU A 182 1.52 -19.71 -12.64
C GLU A 182 2.48 -19.29 -13.76
N ALA A 183 2.60 -20.09 -14.83
CA ALA A 183 3.30 -19.68 -16.04
C ALA A 183 2.53 -18.51 -16.69
N GLN A 184 3.16 -17.35 -16.77
CA GLN A 184 2.55 -16.09 -17.20
C GLN A 184 2.41 -16.02 -18.73
N LEU A 185 1.59 -16.90 -19.31
CA LEU A 185 1.43 -17.05 -20.75
C LEU A 185 0.60 -15.93 -21.40
N ASN A 186 -0.20 -15.23 -20.60
CA ASN A 186 -0.97 -14.08 -21.08
C ASN A 186 -0.03 -12.90 -21.29
N GLY A 187 -0.10 -12.27 -22.46
CA GLY A 187 0.72 -11.10 -22.80
C GLY A 187 2.15 -11.41 -23.21
N ILE A 188 2.47 -12.64 -23.64
CA ILE A 188 3.76 -12.92 -24.28
C ILE A 188 3.91 -12.01 -25.50
N SER A 189 4.97 -11.21 -25.48
CA SER A 189 5.25 -10.17 -26.48
C SER A 189 6.72 -10.16 -26.92
N ALA A 190 7.49 -11.13 -26.47
CA ALA A 190 8.91 -11.22 -26.76
C ALA A 190 9.38 -12.67 -26.78
N ALA A 191 10.32 -12.95 -27.69
CA ALA A 191 11.12 -14.17 -27.71
C ALA A 191 12.59 -13.78 -27.81
N GLY A 192 13.46 -14.61 -27.26
CA GLY A 192 14.89 -14.36 -27.34
C GLY A 192 15.69 -15.48 -26.71
N PHE A 193 16.90 -15.16 -26.27
CA PHE A 193 17.80 -16.13 -25.67
C PHE A 193 18.62 -15.54 -24.52
N HIS A 194 19.16 -16.41 -23.67
CA HIS A 194 20.01 -16.06 -22.55
C HIS A 194 21.22 -17.00 -22.45
N PHE A 195 22.40 -16.42 -22.20
CA PHE A 195 23.62 -17.15 -21.83
C PHE A 195 23.88 -16.96 -20.34
N HIS A 196 23.90 -18.05 -19.59
CA HIS A 196 24.03 -18.01 -18.15
C HIS A 196 25.49 -18.09 -17.68
N GLU A 197 25.79 -17.57 -16.50
CA GLU A 197 27.15 -17.61 -15.97
C GLU A 197 27.60 -19.02 -15.57
N PRO A 198 28.91 -19.36 -15.66
CA PRO A 198 29.97 -18.58 -16.30
C PRO A 198 29.80 -18.53 -17.83
N VAL A 199 30.40 -17.56 -18.51
CA VAL A 199 30.40 -17.45 -19.98
C VAL A 199 31.82 -17.26 -20.50
N ASP A 200 32.29 -18.20 -21.33
CA ASP A 200 33.53 -18.09 -22.09
C ASP A 200 33.28 -17.22 -23.32
N ALA A 201 34.07 -16.16 -23.46
CA ALA A 201 33.88 -15.17 -24.51
C ALA A 201 33.91 -15.82 -25.91
N ASN A 202 32.87 -15.55 -26.71
CA ASN A 202 32.70 -16.02 -28.09
C ASN A 202 32.47 -17.53 -28.27
N VAL A 203 32.28 -18.30 -27.20
CA VAL A 203 32.13 -19.77 -27.28
C VAL A 203 30.66 -20.21 -27.39
N PRO A 204 29.74 -19.83 -26.48
CA PRO A 204 28.35 -20.21 -26.68
C PRO A 204 27.79 -19.41 -27.84
N VAL A 205 27.06 -20.06 -28.74
CA VAL A 205 26.56 -19.42 -29.95
C VAL A 205 25.08 -19.70 -30.12
N VAL A 206 24.32 -18.67 -30.49
CA VAL A 206 22.97 -18.82 -31.03
C VAL A 206 22.97 -18.33 -32.47
N SER A 207 22.35 -19.07 -33.38
CA SER A 207 22.19 -18.69 -34.79
C SER A 207 20.87 -19.18 -35.37
N ASN A 208 20.54 -18.72 -36.58
CA ASN A 208 19.34 -19.11 -37.34
C ASN A 208 18.05 -19.00 -36.48
N PHE A 209 17.87 -17.87 -35.81
CA PHE A 209 16.75 -17.64 -34.90
C PHE A 209 15.48 -17.28 -35.68
N LYS A 210 14.37 -17.92 -35.35
CA LYS A 210 13.07 -17.61 -35.95
C LYS A 210 11.95 -17.73 -34.93
N VAL A 211 10.95 -16.86 -35.10
CA VAL A 211 9.71 -16.89 -34.33
C VAL A 211 8.55 -16.88 -35.31
N SER A 212 7.61 -17.80 -35.16
CA SER A 212 6.37 -17.84 -35.93
C SER A 212 5.16 -17.74 -35.00
N LEU A 213 4.21 -16.89 -35.36
CA LEU A 213 3.04 -16.54 -34.56
C LEU A 213 1.78 -16.92 -35.34
N ALA A 214 0.94 -17.78 -34.77
CA ALA A 214 -0.39 -18.09 -35.29
C ALA A 214 -1.45 -17.65 -34.28
N SER A 215 -2.09 -16.52 -34.55
CA SER A 215 -3.17 -16.01 -33.69
C SER A 215 -4.43 -16.83 -33.92
N LEU A 216 -4.94 -17.48 -32.88
CA LEU A 216 -6.13 -18.32 -32.91
C LEU A 216 -7.39 -17.57 -32.46
N SER A 217 -7.23 -16.42 -31.82
CA SER A 217 -8.32 -15.55 -31.37
C SER A 217 -7.89 -14.09 -31.36
N ALA A 218 -8.87 -13.20 -31.43
CA ALA A 218 -8.65 -11.79 -31.16
C ALA A 218 -8.12 -11.61 -29.71
N THR A 219 -7.18 -10.68 -29.49
CA THR A 219 -6.63 -10.33 -28.16
C THR A 219 -6.03 -8.92 -28.16
N ALA A 220 -5.50 -8.51 -27.01
CA ALA A 220 -4.96 -7.19 -26.70
C ALA A 220 -6.05 -6.13 -26.81
N PHE A 221 -7.14 -6.34 -26.08
CA PHE A 221 -8.31 -5.47 -26.10
C PHE A 221 -8.05 -4.21 -25.28
N THR A 222 -8.07 -3.07 -25.96
CA THR A 222 -7.98 -1.76 -25.32
C THR A 222 -9.34 -1.08 -25.36
N PRO A 223 -9.96 -0.76 -24.21
CA PRO A 223 -11.24 -0.06 -24.18
C PRO A 223 -11.19 1.26 -24.95
N LEU A 224 -12.22 1.58 -25.74
CA LEU A 224 -12.30 2.88 -26.42
C LEU A 224 -12.67 4.02 -25.46
N ASP A 225 -13.51 3.73 -24.47
CA ASP A 225 -13.83 4.62 -23.36
C ASP A 225 -13.88 3.80 -22.07
N TYR A 226 -13.00 4.10 -21.12
CA TYR A 226 -12.96 3.38 -19.84
C TYR A 226 -14.21 3.59 -18.98
N SER A 227 -14.99 4.64 -19.23
CA SER A 227 -16.26 4.87 -18.52
C SER A 227 -17.42 3.99 -19.00
N MET A 228 -17.28 3.29 -20.14
CA MET A 228 -18.33 2.43 -20.70
C MET A 228 -18.67 1.22 -19.81
N PHE A 229 -17.82 0.90 -18.85
CA PHE A 229 -18.04 -0.17 -17.88
C PHE A 229 -19.08 0.16 -16.81
N PHE A 230 -19.57 1.40 -16.76
CA PHE A 230 -20.68 1.83 -15.90
C PHE A 230 -21.94 2.11 -16.72
N VAL A 231 -22.88 1.16 -16.68
CA VAL A 231 -24.04 1.11 -17.57
C VAL A 231 -25.33 1.38 -16.80
N THR A 232 -26.37 1.81 -17.50
CA THR A 232 -27.70 2.00 -16.90
C THR A 232 -28.48 0.66 -16.93
N PRO A 233 -29.04 0.20 -15.80
CA PRO A 233 -29.83 -1.02 -15.75
C PRO A 233 -30.97 -1.03 -16.77
N GLY A 234 -31.12 -2.14 -17.48
CA GLY A 234 -32.18 -2.34 -18.47
C GLY A 234 -32.00 -1.56 -19.78
N ALA A 235 -30.95 -0.75 -19.93
CA ALA A 235 -30.68 -0.02 -21.16
C ALA A 235 -29.80 -0.82 -22.14
N ASP A 236 -30.03 -0.63 -23.43
CA ASP A 236 -29.14 -1.14 -24.48
C ASP A 236 -27.76 -0.48 -24.36
N THR A 237 -26.74 -1.30 -24.16
CA THR A 237 -25.35 -0.86 -24.03
C THR A 237 -24.51 -1.43 -25.16
N THR A 238 -23.60 -0.64 -25.71
CA THR A 238 -22.53 -1.12 -26.59
C THR A 238 -21.19 -0.97 -25.89
N LEU A 239 -20.48 -2.07 -25.69
CA LEU A 239 -19.10 -2.09 -25.20
C LEU A 239 -18.16 -2.27 -26.39
N GLN A 240 -17.06 -1.50 -26.42
CA GLN A 240 -16.16 -1.47 -27.57
C GLN A 240 -14.69 -1.45 -27.18
N TRP A 241 -13.90 -2.26 -27.90
CA TRP A 241 -12.46 -2.35 -27.71
C TRP A 241 -11.76 -2.21 -29.05
N LYS A 242 -10.63 -1.50 -29.05
CA LYS A 242 -9.64 -1.63 -30.11
C LYS A 242 -8.88 -2.95 -29.92
N VAL A 243 -8.77 -3.72 -30.99
CA VAL A 243 -8.08 -5.02 -30.98
C VAL A 243 -6.65 -4.86 -31.48
N GLY A 244 -5.67 -5.29 -30.66
CA GLY A 244 -4.27 -5.27 -31.05
C GLY A 244 -3.86 -6.45 -31.94
N SER A 245 -4.54 -7.60 -31.82
CA SER A 245 -4.33 -8.78 -32.65
C SER A 245 -5.68 -9.38 -33.03
N PRO A 246 -6.15 -9.28 -34.28
CA PRO A 246 -7.54 -9.58 -34.69
C PRO A 246 -7.91 -11.07 -34.73
N GLY A 247 -6.94 -11.99 -34.67
CA GLY A 247 -7.20 -13.42 -34.86
C GLY A 247 -7.72 -13.74 -36.28
N PRO A 248 -8.19 -14.98 -36.53
CA PRO A 248 -8.65 -15.41 -37.86
C PRO A 248 -10.14 -15.18 -38.10
N SER A 249 -10.91 -14.84 -37.06
CA SER A 249 -12.37 -14.73 -37.11
C SER A 249 -12.82 -13.32 -36.73
N HIS A 250 -13.85 -12.82 -37.42
CA HIS A 250 -14.55 -11.59 -37.02
C HIS A 250 -15.56 -11.82 -35.87
N GLU A 251 -15.81 -13.08 -35.53
CA GLU A 251 -16.66 -13.50 -34.43
C GLU A 251 -15.80 -13.91 -33.23
N VAL A 252 -15.91 -13.16 -32.12
CA VAL A 252 -15.13 -13.39 -30.90
C VAL A 252 -16.06 -13.85 -29.77
N PRO A 253 -15.99 -15.12 -29.33
CA PRO A 253 -16.85 -15.64 -28.26
C PRO A 253 -16.60 -14.98 -26.90
N TYR A 254 -17.67 -14.77 -26.14
CA TYR A 254 -17.61 -14.29 -24.76
C TYR A 254 -18.60 -15.03 -23.85
N VAL A 255 -18.34 -14.99 -22.55
CA VAL A 255 -19.27 -15.41 -21.49
C VAL A 255 -19.54 -14.26 -20.53
N ILE A 256 -20.72 -14.27 -19.89
CA ILE A 256 -21.09 -13.31 -18.86
C ILE A 256 -21.25 -14.06 -17.54
N ASN A 257 -20.49 -13.65 -16.54
CA ASN A 257 -20.61 -14.14 -15.17
C ASN A 257 -21.34 -13.13 -14.29
N ASP A 258 -22.09 -13.62 -13.31
CA ASP A 258 -22.65 -12.80 -12.23
C ASP A 258 -21.60 -12.48 -11.16
N TYR A 259 -22.00 -11.73 -10.14
CA TYR A 259 -21.16 -11.42 -8.98
C TYR A 259 -20.62 -12.65 -8.25
N SER A 260 -21.36 -13.75 -8.19
CA SER A 260 -20.90 -14.99 -7.54
C SER A 260 -19.92 -15.77 -8.43
N GLY A 261 -19.68 -15.31 -9.66
CA GLY A 261 -18.83 -15.98 -10.64
C GLY A 261 -19.55 -17.08 -11.43
N ASN A 262 -20.87 -17.20 -11.29
CA ASN A 262 -21.64 -18.15 -12.08
C ASN A 262 -21.84 -17.61 -13.48
N GLN A 263 -21.62 -18.44 -14.50
CA GLN A 263 -21.99 -18.10 -15.86
C GLN A 263 -23.52 -17.99 -15.97
N ILE A 264 -23.99 -16.85 -16.43
CA ILE A 264 -25.42 -16.57 -16.63
C ILE A 264 -25.80 -16.38 -18.10
N ASP A 265 -24.82 -16.11 -18.97
CA ASP A 265 -25.03 -16.03 -20.41
C ASP A 265 -23.72 -16.21 -21.21
N SER A 266 -23.82 -16.29 -22.53
CA SER A 266 -22.72 -16.32 -23.48
C SER A 266 -23.14 -15.80 -24.84
N GLY A 267 -22.19 -15.33 -25.65
CA GLY A 267 -22.49 -14.84 -27.00
C GLY A 267 -21.24 -14.62 -27.82
N VAL A 268 -21.40 -13.85 -28.90
CA VAL A 268 -20.34 -13.49 -29.83
C VAL A 268 -20.29 -11.97 -29.99
N ALA A 269 -19.11 -11.39 -29.84
CA ALA A 269 -18.83 -10.00 -30.16
C ALA A 269 -18.29 -9.90 -31.59
N ASN A 270 -18.58 -8.81 -32.28
CA ASN A 270 -18.25 -8.64 -33.70
C ASN A 270 -17.05 -7.71 -33.86
N LEU A 271 -16.00 -8.19 -34.52
CA LEU A 271 -14.81 -7.42 -34.88
C LEU A 271 -14.99 -6.80 -36.27
N GLY A 272 -15.10 -5.48 -36.33
CA GLY A 272 -15.18 -4.73 -37.57
C GLY A 272 -13.86 -4.70 -38.34
N GLU A 273 -13.93 -4.35 -39.63
CA GLU A 273 -12.75 -4.12 -40.49
C GLU A 273 -11.88 -2.95 -40.00
N ASP A 274 -12.45 -2.06 -39.18
CA ASP A 274 -11.76 -0.95 -38.50
C ASP A 274 -10.93 -1.41 -37.29
N GLY A 275 -10.94 -2.70 -36.96
CA GLY A 275 -10.23 -3.27 -35.82
C GLY A 275 -10.95 -3.03 -34.48
N ILE A 276 -12.22 -2.66 -34.51
CA ILE A 276 -13.04 -2.45 -33.31
C ILE A 276 -13.91 -3.68 -33.03
N LEU A 277 -13.72 -4.27 -31.87
CA LEU A 277 -14.59 -5.31 -31.33
C LEU A 277 -15.77 -4.66 -30.62
N SER A 278 -17.00 -5.03 -31.01
CA SER A 278 -18.23 -4.48 -30.44
C SER A 278 -19.13 -5.56 -29.87
N LEU A 279 -19.63 -5.33 -28.65
CA LEU A 279 -20.58 -6.18 -27.94
C LEU A 279 -21.81 -5.34 -27.56
N LYS A 280 -23.00 -5.73 -28.03
CA LYS A 280 -24.28 -5.11 -27.64
C LYS A 280 -24.98 -5.96 -26.61
N ARG A 281 -25.38 -5.35 -25.49
CA ARG A 281 -25.97 -6.08 -24.37
C ARG A 281 -26.82 -5.20 -23.46
N VAL A 282 -27.86 -5.79 -22.87
CA VAL A 282 -28.63 -5.23 -21.77
C VAL A 282 -28.22 -5.93 -20.47
N PHE A 283 -27.93 -5.15 -19.44
CA PHE A 283 -27.57 -5.65 -18.11
C PHE A 283 -28.67 -5.30 -17.10
N LYS A 284 -29.00 -6.22 -16.19
CA LYS A 284 -29.86 -5.92 -15.02
C LYS A 284 -29.06 -5.11 -13.99
N GLN A 285 -29.69 -4.56 -12.96
CA GLN A 285 -28.98 -3.96 -11.82
C GLN A 285 -28.01 -4.99 -11.20
N GLY A 286 -26.76 -4.59 -10.96
CA GLY A 286 -25.74 -5.44 -10.33
C GLY A 286 -24.38 -5.37 -11.01
N TYR A 287 -23.49 -6.28 -10.61
CA TYR A 287 -22.17 -6.47 -11.18
C TYR A 287 -22.11 -7.71 -12.07
N PHE A 288 -21.39 -7.58 -13.19
CA PHE A 288 -21.15 -8.65 -14.14
C PHE A 288 -19.69 -8.66 -14.57
N GLU A 289 -19.23 -9.80 -15.07
CA GLU A 289 -17.93 -9.91 -15.72
C GLU A 289 -18.11 -10.44 -17.14
N VAL A 290 -17.63 -9.68 -18.12
CA VAL A 290 -17.54 -10.12 -19.52
C VAL A 290 -16.16 -10.75 -19.70
N VAL A 291 -16.14 -12.05 -19.97
CA VAL A 291 -14.90 -12.82 -20.16
C VAL A 291 -14.79 -13.24 -21.62
N PHE A 292 -13.61 -13.05 -22.20
CA PHE A 292 -13.22 -13.56 -23.51
C PHE A 292 -12.24 -14.73 -23.29
N PRO A 293 -12.72 -15.98 -23.17
CA PRO A 293 -11.90 -17.08 -22.65
C PRO A 293 -10.68 -17.37 -23.50
N LEU A 294 -10.81 -17.29 -24.83
CA LEU A 294 -9.72 -17.54 -25.77
C LEU A 294 -8.64 -16.45 -25.71
N ALA A 295 -9.03 -15.21 -25.42
CA ALA A 295 -8.09 -14.10 -25.23
C ALA A 295 -7.46 -14.10 -23.83
N ALA A 296 -8.04 -14.85 -22.88
CA ALA A 296 -7.74 -14.78 -21.46
C ALA A 296 -7.85 -13.35 -20.89
N GLU A 297 -8.82 -12.58 -21.41
CA GLU A 297 -9.13 -11.21 -21.03
C GLU A 297 -10.53 -11.12 -20.42
N SER A 298 -10.70 -10.25 -19.43
CA SER A 298 -11.99 -10.07 -18.73
C SER A 298 -12.18 -8.63 -18.29
N PHE A 299 -13.43 -8.18 -18.27
CA PHE A 299 -13.81 -6.80 -17.93
C PHE A 299 -15.02 -6.82 -16.99
N GLY A 300 -14.90 -6.13 -15.86
CA GLY A 300 -16.02 -5.92 -14.94
C GLY A 300 -16.98 -4.86 -15.46
N ILE A 301 -18.27 -5.09 -15.26
CA ILE A 301 -19.37 -4.18 -15.63
C ILE A 301 -20.18 -3.87 -14.38
N VAL A 302 -20.36 -2.59 -14.07
CA VAL A 302 -21.26 -2.12 -13.02
C VAL A 302 -22.51 -1.55 -13.67
N SER A 303 -23.64 -2.19 -13.42
CA SER A 303 -24.94 -1.76 -13.92
C SER A 303 -25.72 -1.10 -12.79
N ILE A 304 -25.71 0.23 -12.77
CA ILE A 304 -26.30 1.08 -11.74
C ILE A 304 -26.76 2.40 -12.36
N ASP A 305 -27.87 2.97 -11.90
CA ASP A 305 -28.32 4.28 -12.38
C ASP A 305 -27.26 5.38 -12.17
N PRO A 306 -27.14 6.35 -13.09
CA PRO A 306 -26.32 7.54 -12.85
C PRO A 306 -26.78 8.28 -11.59
N HIS A 307 -25.82 8.78 -10.81
CA HIS A 307 -26.11 9.62 -9.65
C HIS A 307 -26.95 10.83 -10.05
N ALA A 308 -27.97 11.11 -9.23
CA ALA A 308 -28.86 12.24 -9.44
C ALA A 308 -28.90 13.12 -8.18
N GLY A 309 -28.89 14.44 -8.38
CA GLY A 309 -28.93 15.43 -7.30
C GLY A 309 -27.56 15.76 -6.71
N PRO A 310 -27.53 16.46 -5.56
CA PRO A 310 -26.29 16.86 -4.90
C PRO A 310 -25.42 15.65 -4.53
N VAL A 311 -24.10 15.78 -4.70
CA VAL A 311 -23.15 14.77 -4.20
C VAL A 311 -23.01 14.90 -2.68
N ASP A 312 -22.93 13.76 -2.01
CA ASP A 312 -22.70 13.74 -0.56
C ASP A 312 -21.19 13.85 -0.29
N PRO A 313 -20.74 14.86 0.47
CA PRO A 313 -19.32 15.07 0.75
C PRO A 313 -18.67 13.92 1.52
N PHE A 314 -19.46 13.04 2.16
CA PHE A 314 -18.94 11.86 2.84
C PHE A 314 -18.18 10.92 1.88
N PHE A 315 -18.71 10.71 0.68
CA PHE A 315 -18.16 9.74 -0.26
C PHE A 315 -17.07 10.35 -1.13
N GLY A 316 -15.83 9.96 -0.84
CA GLY A 316 -14.64 10.22 -1.65
C GLY A 316 -13.97 8.94 -2.12
N VAL A 317 -12.80 9.05 -2.73
CA VAL A 317 -11.94 7.88 -3.01
C VAL A 317 -10.49 8.31 -3.02
N ASP A 318 -9.60 7.44 -2.53
CA ASP A 318 -8.19 7.61 -2.81
C ASP A 318 -7.93 7.20 -4.27
N ALA A 319 -7.70 8.20 -5.12
CA ALA A 319 -7.54 7.98 -6.55
C ALA A 319 -6.08 7.69 -6.91
N SER A 320 -5.14 8.40 -6.27
CA SER A 320 -3.69 8.26 -6.52
C SER A 320 -3.27 8.34 -7.99
N MET A 321 -4.09 8.93 -8.88
CA MET A 321 -3.84 8.93 -10.31
C MET A 321 -2.65 9.81 -10.68
N THR A 322 -2.22 10.75 -9.84
CA THR A 322 -0.98 11.51 -10.06
C THR A 322 0.28 10.61 -10.08
N SER A 323 0.26 9.44 -9.43
CA SER A 323 1.43 8.57 -9.29
C SER A 323 1.25 7.17 -9.87
N LEU A 324 0.04 6.61 -9.86
CA LEU A 324 -0.20 5.20 -10.14
C LEU A 324 -0.77 4.94 -11.53
N GLU A 325 -1.45 5.91 -12.13
CA GLU A 325 -1.99 5.81 -13.48
C GLU A 325 -1.46 6.98 -14.30
N LEU A 326 -0.73 6.73 -15.39
CA LEU A 326 -0.13 7.78 -16.21
C LEU A 326 -0.82 7.92 -17.58
N ASP A 327 -1.69 6.98 -17.94
CA ASP A 327 -2.43 7.04 -19.20
C ASP A 327 -3.54 8.11 -19.13
N PRO A 328 -3.53 9.11 -20.03
CA PRO A 328 -4.52 10.17 -20.02
C PRO A 328 -5.97 9.70 -20.26
N ALA A 329 -6.17 8.70 -21.12
CA ALA A 329 -7.51 8.21 -21.45
C ALA A 329 -8.12 7.45 -20.26
N ARG A 330 -7.31 6.65 -19.56
CA ARG A 330 -7.72 5.99 -18.31
C ARG A 330 -8.10 7.00 -17.24
N ARG A 331 -7.28 8.02 -17.03
CA ARG A 331 -7.58 9.10 -16.06
C ARG A 331 -8.92 9.75 -16.34
N VAL A 332 -9.18 10.15 -17.59
CA VAL A 332 -10.46 10.76 -17.98
C VAL A 332 -11.63 9.81 -17.72
N GLY A 333 -11.51 8.53 -18.11
CA GLY A 333 -12.58 7.55 -17.88
C GLY A 333 -12.84 7.30 -16.40
N LEU A 334 -11.80 7.20 -15.57
CA LEU A 334 -11.93 7.02 -14.12
C LEU A 334 -12.61 8.23 -13.47
N VAL A 335 -12.25 9.47 -13.84
CA VAL A 335 -12.94 10.66 -13.31
C VAL A 335 -14.41 10.72 -13.74
N LYS A 336 -14.73 10.35 -14.99
CA LYS A 336 -16.13 10.24 -15.45
C LYS A 336 -16.92 9.24 -14.61
N ILE A 337 -16.32 8.09 -14.28
CA ILE A 337 -16.94 7.09 -13.40
C ILE A 337 -17.21 7.68 -12.02
N MET A 338 -16.23 8.38 -11.44
CA MET A 338 -16.39 9.04 -10.12
C MET A 338 -17.59 9.99 -10.12
N SER A 339 -17.67 10.87 -11.11
CA SER A 339 -18.80 11.80 -11.28
C SER A 339 -20.13 11.06 -11.45
N ARG A 340 -20.17 10.05 -12.33
CA ARG A 340 -21.36 9.24 -12.61
C ARG A 340 -21.87 8.48 -11.37
N THR A 341 -20.98 8.12 -10.45
CA THR A 341 -21.30 7.34 -9.24
C THR A 341 -21.56 8.20 -8.01
N GLY A 342 -21.48 9.52 -8.13
CA GLY A 342 -21.76 10.45 -7.04
C GLY A 342 -20.59 10.67 -6.07
N LEU A 343 -19.36 10.28 -6.46
CA LEU A 343 -18.17 10.55 -5.66
C LEU A 343 -17.80 12.03 -5.75
N SER A 344 -17.74 12.67 -4.59
CA SER A 344 -17.58 14.14 -4.49
C SER A 344 -16.13 14.61 -4.57
N ILE A 345 -15.19 13.75 -4.18
CA ILE A 345 -13.79 14.14 -3.94
C ILE A 345 -12.81 13.00 -4.22
N ALA A 346 -11.70 13.33 -4.89
CA ALA A 346 -10.56 12.47 -5.12
C ALA A 346 -9.40 12.85 -4.20
N ARG A 347 -8.78 11.89 -3.51
CA ARG A 347 -7.54 12.12 -2.77
C ARG A 347 -6.32 11.85 -3.67
N GLU A 348 -5.44 12.84 -3.79
CA GLU A 348 -4.31 12.90 -4.72
C GLU A 348 -3.01 13.33 -4.04
N ARG A 349 -1.87 13.08 -4.68
CA ARG A 349 -0.55 13.48 -4.18
C ARG A 349 -0.03 14.67 -4.99
N SER A 350 0.46 15.71 -4.33
CA SER A 350 1.19 16.81 -4.98
C SER A 350 2.69 16.65 -4.73
N SER A 351 3.48 16.45 -5.79
CA SER A 351 4.94 16.31 -5.71
C SER A 351 5.61 16.99 -6.90
N ALA A 352 6.83 17.51 -6.72
CA ALA A 352 7.61 18.13 -7.80
C ALA A 352 6.92 19.33 -8.49
N ILE A 353 6.08 20.07 -7.75
CA ILE A 353 5.38 21.27 -8.23
C ILE A 353 6.28 22.50 -8.27
N PHE A 354 7.44 22.48 -7.60
CA PHE A 354 8.28 23.65 -7.45
C PHE A 354 9.44 23.67 -8.46
N GLY A 355 9.64 24.82 -9.10
CA GLY A 355 10.78 25.09 -9.98
C GLY A 355 12.03 25.57 -9.23
N LYS A 356 13.11 25.86 -9.99
CA LYS A 356 14.43 26.23 -9.44
C LYS A 356 14.46 27.61 -8.76
N GLY A 357 13.65 28.56 -9.23
CA GLY A 357 13.58 29.91 -8.66
C GLY A 357 12.40 30.11 -7.69
N PRO A 358 12.42 31.18 -6.86
CA PRO A 358 11.27 31.61 -6.08
C PRO A 358 10.05 31.91 -6.97
N GLY A 359 8.87 31.45 -6.57
CA GLY A 359 7.62 31.66 -7.32
C GLY A 359 7.56 31.01 -8.70
N GLN A 360 8.54 30.15 -9.04
CA GLN A 360 8.50 29.34 -10.26
C GLN A 360 7.90 27.98 -9.94
N TYR A 361 6.94 27.56 -10.75
CA TYR A 361 6.20 26.31 -10.57
C TYR A 361 6.28 25.43 -11.83
N ASN A 362 6.32 24.12 -11.60
CA ASN A 362 6.16 23.08 -12.61
C ASN A 362 4.79 22.44 -12.44
N TRP A 363 3.73 23.14 -12.85
CA TRP A 363 2.34 22.74 -12.65
C TRP A 363 2.01 21.36 -13.24
N GLU A 364 2.67 20.99 -14.34
CA GLU A 364 2.47 19.69 -14.98
C GLU A 364 3.23 18.54 -14.28
N GLY A 365 4.37 18.81 -13.61
CA GLY A 365 5.19 17.76 -12.98
C GLY A 365 5.71 16.70 -13.94
N GLY A 366 5.94 17.05 -15.21
CA GLY A 366 6.46 16.14 -16.24
C GLY A 366 5.41 15.12 -16.71
N GLU A 367 5.75 13.82 -16.66
CA GLU A 367 4.86 12.72 -17.06
C GLU A 367 3.64 12.57 -16.15
N ARG A 368 3.71 13.15 -14.93
CA ARG A 368 2.60 13.09 -13.97
C ARG A 368 1.39 13.91 -14.43
N LYS A 369 1.57 14.93 -15.28
CA LYS A 369 0.52 15.79 -15.84
C LYS A 369 -0.48 16.31 -14.80
N MET A 370 0.03 16.85 -13.69
CA MET A 370 -0.77 17.18 -12.51
C MET A 370 -1.84 18.22 -12.81
N GLU A 371 -1.48 19.37 -13.36
CA GLU A 371 -2.41 20.42 -13.75
C GLU A 371 -3.49 19.91 -14.71
N SER A 372 -3.09 19.21 -15.78
CA SER A 372 -4.03 18.56 -16.70
C SER A 372 -5.01 17.62 -15.98
N LEU A 373 -4.56 16.80 -15.02
CA LEU A 373 -5.43 15.93 -14.23
C LEU A 373 -6.38 16.72 -13.29
N ARG A 374 -5.91 17.78 -12.62
CA ARG A 374 -6.77 18.65 -11.78
C ARG A 374 -7.88 19.31 -12.62
N ARG A 375 -7.60 19.67 -13.87
CA ARG A 375 -8.61 20.19 -14.80
C ARG A 375 -9.66 19.15 -15.14
N VAL A 376 -9.26 17.90 -15.43
CA VAL A 376 -10.21 16.80 -15.66
C VAL A 376 -11.13 16.60 -14.46
N TYR A 377 -10.60 16.63 -13.23
CA TYR A 377 -11.43 16.59 -12.02
C TYR A 377 -12.45 17.74 -11.97
N SER A 378 -11.99 18.97 -12.21
CA SER A 378 -12.85 20.15 -12.23
C SER A 378 -13.96 20.08 -13.29
N ASP A 379 -13.62 19.65 -14.51
CA ASP A 379 -14.57 19.53 -15.63
C ASP A 379 -15.70 18.52 -15.36
N HIS A 380 -15.46 17.61 -14.42
CA HIS A 380 -16.41 16.57 -14.00
C HIS A 380 -16.98 16.79 -12.58
N ASN A 381 -16.81 18.00 -12.02
CA ASN A 381 -17.31 18.40 -10.70
C ASN A 381 -16.82 17.51 -9.54
N VAL A 382 -15.61 16.97 -9.66
CA VAL A 382 -14.94 16.21 -8.60
C VAL A 382 -13.91 17.12 -7.95
N ARG A 383 -13.98 17.30 -6.62
CA ARG A 383 -12.99 18.09 -5.88
C ARG A 383 -11.73 17.27 -5.64
N VAL A 384 -10.63 17.93 -5.29
CA VAL A 384 -9.36 17.26 -4.96
C VAL A 384 -8.97 17.49 -3.51
N LEU A 385 -8.79 16.43 -2.73
CA LEU A 385 -8.01 16.45 -1.50
C LEU A 385 -6.55 16.22 -1.86
N ASP A 386 -5.75 17.28 -1.90
CA ASP A 386 -4.33 17.18 -2.27
C ASP A 386 -3.46 16.97 -1.03
N ILE A 387 -2.55 16.02 -1.11
CA ILE A 387 -1.59 15.74 -0.06
C ILE A 387 -0.29 16.49 -0.34
N VAL A 388 0.15 17.26 0.65
CA VAL A 388 1.45 17.95 0.64
C VAL A 388 2.57 16.94 0.89
N MET A 389 3.27 16.53 -0.16
CA MET A 389 4.44 15.65 -0.08
C MET A 389 5.74 16.47 0.07
N ARG A 390 6.82 15.78 0.47
CA ARG A 390 8.17 16.37 0.60
C ARG A 390 8.72 16.86 -0.75
N ASP A 391 9.41 18.01 -0.72
CA ASP A 391 10.34 18.47 -1.76
C ASP A 391 11.67 18.84 -1.10
N GLU A 392 12.61 17.88 -1.12
CA GLU A 392 13.84 17.94 -0.32
C GLU A 392 14.76 19.10 -0.74
N ALA A 393 14.76 19.47 -2.02
CA ALA A 393 15.64 20.49 -2.56
C ALA A 393 15.13 21.91 -2.28
N LYS A 394 13.81 22.14 -2.33
CA LYS A 394 13.22 23.49 -2.24
C LYS A 394 13.18 24.02 -0.80
N PHE A 395 12.93 23.16 0.20
CA PHE A 395 12.64 23.61 1.58
C PHE A 395 13.77 23.39 2.59
N GLY A 396 14.98 23.10 2.10
CA GLY A 396 16.20 23.05 2.90
C GLY A 396 16.16 22.01 4.00
N MET A 397 15.90 20.74 3.65
CA MET A 397 15.88 19.65 4.63
C MET A 397 17.27 19.43 5.26
N MET A 398 17.32 19.19 6.57
CA MET A 398 18.56 18.79 7.24
C MET A 398 18.90 17.34 6.93
N LYS A 399 20.21 17.04 6.85
CA LYS A 399 20.70 15.67 6.63
C LYS A 399 20.12 14.73 7.69
N GLY A 400 19.38 13.72 7.25
CA GLY A 400 18.75 12.73 8.13
C GLY A 400 17.42 13.14 8.75
N GLN A 401 16.91 14.34 8.45
CA GLN A 401 15.56 14.79 8.81
C GLN A 401 14.60 14.62 7.64
N ILE A 402 13.32 14.41 7.97
CA ILE A 402 12.24 14.17 6.98
C ILE A 402 11.32 15.39 6.81
N PHE A 403 11.43 16.39 7.68
CA PHE A 403 10.59 17.58 7.66
C PHE A 403 11.37 18.87 7.29
N PRO A 404 10.72 19.83 6.60
CA PRO A 404 11.33 21.10 6.19
C PRO A 404 11.94 21.92 7.33
N GLN A 405 13.01 22.66 7.02
CA GLN A 405 13.68 23.58 7.97
C GLN A 405 13.70 25.03 7.51
N ASN A 406 13.16 25.32 6.32
CA ASN A 406 12.87 26.67 5.85
C ASN A 406 11.36 26.84 5.68
N LEU A 407 10.67 27.12 6.78
CA LEU A 407 9.21 27.24 6.81
C LEU A 407 8.72 28.53 6.14
N ALA A 408 9.53 29.60 6.11
CA ALA A 408 9.20 30.84 5.42
C ALA A 408 9.08 30.64 3.90
N VAL A 409 10.06 29.94 3.29
CA VAL A 409 9.98 29.57 1.86
C VAL A 409 8.79 28.64 1.62
N MET A 410 8.59 27.65 2.49
CA MET A 410 7.45 26.74 2.37
C MET A 410 6.11 27.51 2.38
N ALA A 411 5.89 28.39 3.35
CA ALA A 411 4.66 29.15 3.46
C ALA A 411 4.44 30.06 2.24
N SER A 412 5.48 30.74 1.76
CA SER A 412 5.40 31.59 0.57
C SER A 412 5.02 30.81 -0.69
N GLU A 413 5.73 29.70 -0.95
CA GLU A 413 5.51 28.91 -2.16
C GLU A 413 4.12 28.27 -2.15
N TRP A 414 3.68 27.73 -1.01
CA TRP A 414 2.36 27.14 -0.85
C TRP A 414 1.22 28.16 -0.87
N SER A 415 1.47 29.42 -0.48
CA SER A 415 0.49 30.49 -0.67
C SER A 415 0.19 30.71 -2.17
N GLY A 416 1.21 30.60 -3.03
CA GLY A 416 1.03 30.68 -4.47
C GLY A 416 0.32 29.46 -5.06
N VAL A 417 0.61 28.25 -4.56
CA VAL A 417 -0.11 27.03 -4.95
C VAL A 417 -1.59 27.12 -4.55
N ALA A 418 -1.87 27.61 -3.33
CA ALA A 418 -3.23 27.78 -2.85
C ALA A 418 -4.06 28.72 -3.73
N ARG A 419 -3.53 29.90 -4.07
CA ARG A 419 -4.19 30.83 -5.01
C ARG A 419 -4.45 30.22 -6.39
N HIS A 420 -3.59 29.29 -6.82
CA HIS A 420 -3.71 28.66 -8.15
C HIS A 420 -4.76 27.54 -8.17
N TRP A 421 -4.86 26.72 -7.13
CA TRP A 421 -5.71 25.52 -7.10
C TRP A 421 -6.90 25.54 -6.13
N GLU A 422 -7.13 26.62 -5.37
CA GLU A 422 -8.23 26.69 -4.38
C GLU A 422 -9.61 26.33 -4.96
N ASN A 423 -9.89 26.72 -6.20
CA ASN A 423 -11.17 26.47 -6.85
C ASN A 423 -11.37 25.02 -7.30
N ILE A 424 -10.37 24.15 -7.12
CA ILE A 424 -10.41 22.71 -7.43
C ILE A 424 -10.38 21.90 -6.12
N TRP A 425 -9.72 22.42 -5.08
CA TRP A 425 -9.50 21.69 -3.84
C TRP A 425 -10.75 21.49 -2.98
N GLY A 426 -10.93 20.28 -2.46
CA GLY A 426 -11.85 19.98 -1.36
C GLY A 426 -11.19 20.00 0.02
N GLY A 427 -9.86 20.08 0.07
CA GLY A 427 -9.04 20.15 1.27
C GLY A 427 -7.54 20.06 0.92
N LEU A 428 -6.68 20.46 1.84
CA LEU A 428 -5.24 20.29 1.75
C LEU A 428 -4.76 19.46 2.94
N GLU A 429 -4.17 18.28 2.68
CA GLU A 429 -3.73 17.35 3.71
C GLU A 429 -2.21 17.44 3.94
N VAL A 430 -1.80 17.57 5.19
CA VAL A 430 -0.40 17.84 5.55
C VAL A 430 0.35 16.54 5.79
N TYR A 431 1.19 16.16 4.82
CA TYR A 431 2.01 14.95 4.82
C TYR A 431 1.19 13.64 4.75
N ASN A 432 1.85 12.49 4.85
CA ASN A 432 1.20 11.18 4.90
C ASN A 432 1.83 10.32 5.99
N GLU A 433 1.01 9.83 6.94
CA GLU A 433 1.43 8.91 8.00
C GLU A 433 2.67 9.38 8.78
N PRO A 434 2.69 10.63 9.28
CA PRO A 434 3.87 11.17 9.96
C PRO A 434 4.18 10.42 11.27
N ASP A 435 3.23 9.65 11.81
CA ASP A 435 3.38 8.82 13.02
C ASP A 435 4.05 7.45 12.77
N LEU A 436 4.29 7.09 11.50
CA LEU A 436 5.19 6.00 11.11
C LEU A 436 6.61 6.48 10.80
N ALA A 437 6.81 7.78 10.68
CA ALA A 437 8.07 8.37 10.27
C ALA A 437 9.04 8.52 11.46
N VAL A 438 10.36 8.34 11.30
CA VAL A 438 11.34 8.31 12.42
C VAL A 438 11.65 9.72 12.98
N ALA A 439 10.63 10.46 13.39
CA ALA A 439 10.73 11.76 14.05
C ALA A 439 9.51 12.01 14.94
N SER A 440 9.73 12.73 16.05
CA SER A 440 8.66 13.13 16.97
C SER A 440 7.74 14.18 16.35
N ALA A 441 6.51 14.27 16.82
CA ALA A 441 5.49 15.15 16.26
C ALA A 441 5.85 16.65 16.36
N ASP A 442 6.72 17.07 17.29
CA ASP A 442 7.23 18.45 17.33
C ASP A 442 8.01 18.85 16.07
N GLN A 443 8.45 17.89 15.26
CA GLN A 443 9.06 18.13 13.95
C GLN A 443 8.04 18.17 12.81
N TYR A 444 6.90 17.49 12.96
CA TYR A 444 5.79 17.47 11.99
C TYR A 444 4.92 18.73 12.09
N VAL A 445 4.47 19.07 13.31
CA VAL A 445 3.49 20.15 13.53
C VAL A 445 3.94 21.53 13.02
N PRO A 446 5.23 21.93 13.02
CA PRO A 446 5.67 23.17 12.38
C PRO A 446 5.29 23.28 10.90
N MET A 447 5.25 22.16 10.17
CA MET A 447 4.78 22.11 8.79
C MET A 447 3.29 22.44 8.69
N VAL A 448 2.47 21.91 9.60
CA VAL A 448 1.02 22.20 9.70
C VAL A 448 0.81 23.70 9.95
N LYS A 449 1.54 24.28 10.91
CA LYS A 449 1.47 25.72 11.24
C LYS A 449 1.88 26.60 10.05
N ALA A 450 2.91 26.21 9.31
CA ALA A 450 3.36 26.96 8.12
C ALA A 450 2.32 26.95 7.00
N LEU A 451 1.66 25.81 6.75
CA LEU A 451 0.58 25.70 5.77
C LEU A 451 -0.72 26.38 6.23
N SER A 452 -0.98 26.38 7.55
CA SER A 452 -2.05 27.16 8.16
C SER A 452 -1.90 28.65 7.83
N TYR A 453 -0.70 29.19 8.04
CA TYR A 453 -0.37 30.56 7.67
C TYR A 453 -0.44 30.80 6.15
N ALA A 454 0.07 29.87 5.33
CA ALA A 454 0.05 30.00 3.87
C ALA A 454 -1.36 30.12 3.29
N LEU A 455 -2.31 29.32 3.79
CA LEU A 455 -3.69 29.40 3.36
C LEU A 455 -4.36 30.71 3.81
N LYS A 456 -4.03 31.22 5.00
CA LYS A 456 -4.49 32.54 5.46
C LYS A 456 -3.95 33.67 4.58
N GLU A 457 -2.67 33.65 4.24
CA GLU A 457 -2.02 34.64 3.37
C GLU A 457 -2.58 34.58 1.92
N ALA A 458 -3.06 33.41 1.50
CA ALA A 458 -3.77 33.24 0.22
C ALA A 458 -5.26 33.63 0.27
N ASP A 459 -5.79 34.03 1.43
CA ASP A 459 -7.24 34.16 1.72
C ASP A 459 -8.06 32.91 1.37
N SER A 460 -7.42 31.75 1.38
CA SER A 460 -8.05 30.49 0.99
C SER A 460 -8.90 29.93 2.12
N LYS A 461 -10.15 29.56 1.81
CA LYS A 461 -11.10 28.92 2.74
C LYS A 461 -11.06 27.39 2.67
N VAL A 462 -10.12 26.82 1.91
CA VAL A 462 -9.94 25.37 1.80
C VAL A 462 -9.58 24.79 3.18
N PRO A 463 -10.25 23.72 3.64
CA PRO A 463 -9.91 23.08 4.91
C PRO A 463 -8.48 22.56 4.93
N LEU A 464 -7.73 22.89 5.98
CA LEU A 464 -6.44 22.27 6.27
C LEU A 464 -6.64 21.02 7.13
N VAL A 465 -6.16 19.89 6.62
CA VAL A 465 -6.28 18.60 7.27
C VAL A 465 -4.94 18.26 7.92
N GLY A 466 -4.90 18.31 9.24
CA GLY A 466 -3.78 17.84 10.04
C GLY A 466 -3.95 16.38 10.46
N GLY A 467 -2.90 15.80 11.02
CA GLY A 467 -2.92 14.39 11.43
C GLY A 467 -2.42 13.49 10.31
N VAL A 468 -3.33 12.77 9.64
CA VAL A 468 -2.99 11.74 8.64
C VAL A 468 -2.39 10.49 9.29
N PHE A 469 -2.95 10.09 10.43
CA PHE A 469 -2.37 9.04 11.27
C PHE A 469 -2.57 7.63 10.71
N ALA A 470 -1.52 6.82 10.67
CA ALA A 470 -1.62 5.38 10.35
C ALA A 470 -1.94 4.51 11.57
N THR A 471 -1.74 5.06 12.78
CA THR A 471 -1.98 4.38 14.05
C THR A 471 -3.07 5.08 14.83
N MET A 472 -3.56 4.46 15.91
CA MET A 472 -4.70 4.95 16.70
C MET A 472 -4.29 5.46 18.09
N PRO A 473 -4.94 6.51 18.64
CA PRO A 473 -4.71 7.00 19.99
C PRO A 473 -5.24 6.02 21.07
N PRO A 474 -4.80 6.16 22.34
CA PRO A 474 -3.84 7.14 22.84
C PRO A 474 -2.39 6.76 22.52
N GLY A 475 -1.48 7.73 22.63
CA GLY A 475 -0.05 7.49 22.49
C GLY A 475 0.76 8.78 22.49
N PRO A 476 2.07 8.71 22.74
CA PRO A 476 2.93 9.89 22.90
C PRO A 476 2.96 10.79 21.66
N TYR A 477 2.82 10.23 20.45
CA TYR A 477 2.72 11.01 19.22
C TYR A 477 1.50 11.93 19.22
N PHE A 478 0.32 11.40 19.56
CA PHE A 478 -0.95 12.14 19.61
C PHE A 478 -0.94 13.22 20.68
N THR A 479 -0.40 12.91 21.87
CA THR A 479 -0.21 13.90 22.93
C THR A 479 0.72 15.01 22.45
N THR A 480 1.85 14.67 21.83
CA THR A 480 2.79 15.68 21.30
C THR A 480 2.16 16.54 20.21
N CYS A 481 1.33 15.97 19.31
CA CYS A 481 0.57 16.77 18.33
C CYS A 481 -0.35 17.80 19.01
N ALA A 482 -1.12 17.38 20.02
CA ALA A 482 -2.04 18.25 20.74
C ALA A 482 -1.29 19.35 21.51
N GLU A 483 -0.25 19.00 22.26
CA GLU A 483 0.57 19.95 23.04
C GLU A 483 1.33 20.95 22.15
N ASN A 484 1.64 20.60 20.90
CA ASN A 484 2.23 21.52 19.92
C ASN A 484 1.19 22.41 19.21
N GLY A 485 -0.10 22.30 19.55
CA GLY A 485 -1.16 23.14 18.98
C GLY A 485 -1.61 22.71 17.57
N MET A 486 -1.41 21.45 17.16
CA MET A 486 -1.88 20.98 15.84
C MET A 486 -3.40 21.19 15.67
N LEU A 487 -4.17 20.96 16.74
CA LEU A 487 -5.64 21.10 16.75
C LEU A 487 -6.14 22.57 16.77
N ASP A 488 -5.24 23.55 16.87
CA ASP A 488 -5.56 24.98 16.74
C ASP A 488 -5.23 25.53 15.34
N ASP A 489 -4.45 24.77 14.57
CA ASP A 489 -3.99 25.15 13.23
C ASP A 489 -4.54 24.23 12.14
N SER A 490 -5.42 23.29 12.49
CA SER A 490 -6.07 22.35 11.55
C SER A 490 -7.59 22.49 11.65
N ASP A 491 -8.29 22.47 10.52
CA ASP A 491 -9.75 22.48 10.47
C ASP A 491 -10.35 21.06 10.64
N VAL A 492 -9.53 20.05 10.36
CA VAL A 492 -9.91 18.63 10.32
C VAL A 492 -8.75 17.78 10.83
N VAL A 493 -9.04 16.66 11.49
CA VAL A 493 -8.08 15.58 11.71
C VAL A 493 -8.39 14.41 10.78
N SER A 494 -7.38 13.91 10.08
CA SER A 494 -7.50 12.66 9.33
C SER A 494 -6.71 11.49 9.91
N PHE A 495 -7.14 10.28 9.56
CA PHE A 495 -6.51 9.02 9.94
C PHE A 495 -6.80 7.94 8.91
N HIS A 496 -6.05 6.84 8.96
CA HIS A 496 -6.15 5.69 8.09
C HIS A 496 -6.58 4.45 8.86
N SER A 497 -7.28 3.52 8.20
CA SER A 497 -7.62 2.24 8.81
C SER A 497 -7.70 1.08 7.83
N TYR A 498 -7.02 0.00 8.19
CA TYR A 498 -7.07 -1.28 7.46
C TYR A 498 -7.60 -2.42 8.37
N ASP A 499 -8.29 -2.06 9.45
CA ASP A 499 -8.91 -3.00 10.40
C ASP A 499 -10.19 -3.63 9.81
N SER A 500 -10.86 -4.50 10.57
CA SER A 500 -12.17 -5.04 10.18
C SER A 500 -13.30 -4.04 10.43
N THR A 501 -14.38 -4.19 9.65
CA THR A 501 -15.58 -3.36 9.74
C THR A 501 -16.08 -3.13 11.19
N PRO A 502 -16.26 -4.15 12.06
CA PRO A 502 -16.78 -3.94 13.41
C PRO A 502 -15.86 -3.11 14.32
N ASN A 503 -14.56 -3.08 14.05
CA ASN A 503 -13.57 -2.37 14.87
C ASN A 503 -13.57 -0.85 14.62
N MET A 504 -14.21 -0.39 13.54
CA MET A 504 -14.28 1.04 13.20
C MET A 504 -14.91 1.89 14.31
N GLU A 505 -16.02 1.43 14.92
CA GLU A 505 -16.71 2.15 16.00
C GLU A 505 -15.77 2.43 17.18
N LYS A 506 -15.04 1.40 17.63
CA LYS A 506 -14.08 1.51 18.72
C LYS A 506 -12.94 2.47 18.37
N MET A 507 -12.39 2.38 17.17
CA MET A 507 -11.32 3.26 16.72
C MET A 507 -11.75 4.72 16.72
N ILE A 508 -12.91 5.02 16.13
CA ILE A 508 -13.45 6.37 16.06
C ILE A 508 -13.72 6.91 17.47
N GLY A 509 -14.24 6.07 18.37
CA GLY A 509 -14.38 6.41 19.79
C GLY A 509 -13.07 6.87 20.44
N LEU A 510 -11.94 6.23 20.14
CA LEU A 510 -10.64 6.64 20.68
C LEU A 510 -10.17 8.00 20.19
N TYR A 511 -10.40 8.29 18.90
CA TYR A 511 -10.12 9.63 18.38
C TYR A 511 -11.00 10.68 19.05
N ARG A 512 -12.29 10.39 19.27
CA ARG A 512 -13.19 11.29 20.00
C ARG A 512 -12.72 11.54 21.43
N GLU A 513 -12.31 10.51 22.16
CA GLU A 513 -11.77 10.68 23.52
C GLU A 513 -10.47 11.51 23.55
N TRP A 514 -9.54 11.27 22.61
CA TRP A 514 -8.32 12.09 22.50
C TRP A 514 -8.63 13.57 22.18
N LEU A 515 -9.56 13.80 21.25
CA LEU A 515 -10.02 15.15 20.91
C LEU A 515 -10.73 15.82 22.09
N LYS A 516 -11.52 15.06 22.86
CA LYS A 516 -12.22 15.52 24.06
C LYS A 516 -11.26 15.96 25.16
N ILE A 517 -10.19 15.20 25.40
CA ILE A 517 -9.11 15.59 26.34
C ILE A 517 -8.52 16.95 25.95
N SER A 518 -8.47 17.25 24.64
CA SER A 518 -7.99 18.52 24.10
C SER A 518 -9.06 19.61 24.01
N GLY A 519 -10.29 19.37 24.49
CA GLY A 519 -11.40 20.32 24.42
C GLY A 519 -11.98 20.52 23.00
N LYS A 520 -11.71 19.60 22.07
CA LYS A 520 -12.07 19.68 20.64
C LYS A 520 -12.83 18.43 20.18
N GLU A 521 -13.63 17.79 21.04
CA GLU A 521 -14.31 16.49 20.79
C GLU A 521 -15.03 16.41 19.43
N ASN A 522 -15.65 17.53 19.02
CA ASN A 522 -16.41 17.67 17.78
C ASN A 522 -15.59 18.15 16.56
N MET A 523 -14.26 18.18 16.63
CA MET A 523 -13.40 18.39 15.46
C MET A 523 -13.78 17.39 14.36
N PRO A 524 -13.95 17.81 13.10
CA PRO A 524 -14.24 16.88 12.00
C PRO A 524 -13.15 15.82 11.86
N LEU A 525 -13.60 14.58 11.63
CA LEU A 525 -12.75 13.43 11.39
C LEU A 525 -12.90 12.97 9.94
N TRP A 526 -11.80 12.83 9.20
CA TRP A 526 -11.78 12.25 7.85
C TRP A 526 -11.00 10.93 7.85
N LEU A 527 -11.58 9.88 7.26
CA LEU A 527 -10.93 8.59 7.05
C LEU A 527 -10.30 8.60 5.65
N THR A 528 -9.06 9.06 5.54
CA THR A 528 -8.44 9.41 4.25
C THR A 528 -7.75 8.25 3.53
N GLU A 529 -7.58 7.12 4.20
CA GLU A 529 -7.32 5.83 3.56
C GLU A 529 -7.99 4.71 4.36
N TYR A 530 -8.66 3.79 3.66
CA TYR A 530 -9.07 2.52 4.25
C TYR A 530 -9.28 1.44 3.21
N GLY A 531 -9.10 0.16 3.56
CA GLY A 531 -9.33 -0.90 2.59
C GLY A 531 -8.99 -2.30 3.07
N LYS A 532 -9.23 -3.27 2.18
CA LYS A 532 -8.94 -4.67 2.42
C LYS A 532 -8.20 -5.25 1.20
N PRO A 533 -6.90 -5.56 1.32
CA PRO A 533 -6.09 -5.98 0.19
C PRO A 533 -6.38 -7.43 -0.22
N TRP A 534 -6.05 -7.73 -1.48
CA TRP A 534 -5.96 -9.06 -2.07
C TRP A 534 -4.50 -9.34 -2.50
N VAL A 535 -4.22 -10.55 -3.00
CA VAL A 535 -2.84 -10.98 -3.34
C VAL A 535 -2.28 -10.24 -4.57
N ASN A 536 -1.02 -9.81 -4.53
CA ASN A 536 -0.38 -9.21 -5.71
C ASN A 536 -0.11 -10.22 -6.84
N GLY A 537 0.16 -9.73 -8.05
CA GLY A 537 0.54 -10.52 -9.23
C GLY A 537 -0.54 -10.60 -10.30
N PRO A 538 -1.75 -11.11 -10.00
CA PRO A 538 -2.84 -11.17 -10.96
C PRO A 538 -3.28 -9.79 -11.46
N ALA A 539 -3.77 -9.73 -12.70
CA ALA A 539 -4.39 -8.52 -13.26
C ALA A 539 -5.72 -8.17 -12.57
N ARG A 540 -6.41 -9.20 -12.06
CA ARG A 540 -7.67 -9.14 -11.31
C ARG A 540 -7.61 -10.15 -10.15
N PRO A 541 -8.22 -9.86 -8.99
CA PRO A 541 -8.19 -10.73 -7.82
C PRO A 541 -8.83 -12.12 -8.06
N PRO A 542 -8.41 -13.16 -7.32
CA PRO A 542 -9.23 -14.34 -7.10
C PRO A 542 -10.62 -13.94 -6.56
N GLN A 543 -11.67 -14.59 -7.02
CA GLN A 543 -13.06 -14.18 -6.75
C GLN A 543 -13.40 -14.12 -5.25
N ASP A 544 -12.89 -15.07 -4.46
CA ASP A 544 -13.11 -15.14 -3.02
C ASP A 544 -12.50 -13.93 -2.30
N GLN A 545 -11.31 -13.51 -2.72
CA GLN A 545 -10.63 -12.32 -2.20
C GLN A 545 -11.30 -11.02 -2.67
N ASP A 546 -11.77 -10.97 -3.92
CA ASP A 546 -12.53 -9.83 -4.47
C ASP A 546 -13.81 -9.57 -3.66
N ALA A 547 -14.57 -10.63 -3.37
CA ALA A 547 -15.80 -10.55 -2.59
C ALA A 547 -15.54 -10.08 -1.14
N VAL A 548 -14.51 -10.61 -0.47
CA VAL A 548 -14.11 -10.17 0.87
C VAL A 548 -13.66 -8.71 0.86
N SER A 549 -12.87 -8.30 -0.15
CA SER A 549 -12.42 -6.92 -0.29
C SER A 549 -13.61 -5.96 -0.44
N ALA A 550 -14.57 -6.32 -1.30
CA ALA A 550 -15.77 -5.54 -1.54
C ALA A 550 -16.67 -5.37 -0.30
N MET A 551 -16.86 -6.46 0.45
CA MET A 551 -17.62 -6.48 1.69
C MET A 551 -16.99 -5.58 2.75
N GLU A 552 -15.70 -5.72 3.01
CA GLU A 552 -15.00 -4.96 4.08
C GLU A 552 -14.86 -3.47 3.74
N ILE A 553 -14.55 -3.12 2.48
CA ILE A 553 -14.50 -1.71 2.05
C ILE A 553 -15.85 -1.03 2.30
N SER A 554 -16.93 -1.65 1.85
CA SER A 554 -18.25 -1.02 1.98
C SER A 554 -18.75 -1.02 3.42
N GLY A 555 -18.49 -2.09 4.17
CA GLY A 555 -18.76 -2.19 5.60
C GLY A 555 -18.06 -1.10 6.41
N MET A 556 -16.75 -0.91 6.23
CA MET A 556 -15.99 0.15 6.90
C MET A 556 -16.52 1.55 6.57
N GLY A 557 -16.91 1.79 5.31
CA GLY A 557 -17.54 3.05 4.91
C GLY A 557 -18.86 3.29 5.65
N VAL A 558 -19.71 2.27 5.73
CA VAL A 558 -21.01 2.34 6.45
C VAL A 558 -20.81 2.59 7.94
N GLU A 559 -19.91 1.87 8.59
CA GLU A 559 -19.63 2.07 10.02
C GLU A 559 -19.03 3.45 10.30
N SER A 560 -18.18 3.96 9.40
CA SER A 560 -17.61 5.31 9.52
C SER A 560 -18.69 6.38 9.41
N MET A 561 -19.63 6.23 8.47
CA MET A 561 -20.78 7.12 8.35
C MET A 561 -21.65 7.05 9.61
N ALA A 562 -21.97 5.84 10.08
CA ALA A 562 -22.76 5.63 11.30
C ALA A 562 -22.10 6.18 12.56
N CYS A 563 -20.77 6.32 12.59
CA CYS A 563 -20.01 6.90 13.70
C CYS A 563 -19.67 8.38 13.51
N GLY A 564 -20.23 9.06 12.50
CA GLY A 564 -20.08 10.50 12.32
C GLY A 564 -18.71 10.95 11.79
N VAL A 565 -18.02 10.10 11.01
CA VAL A 565 -16.90 10.53 10.17
C VAL A 565 -17.45 11.42 9.06
N ALA A 566 -16.78 12.54 8.78
CA ALA A 566 -17.29 13.54 7.84
C ALA A 566 -16.97 13.21 6.37
N ARG A 567 -15.86 12.50 6.11
CA ARG A 567 -15.45 12.04 4.76
C ARG A 567 -14.68 10.72 4.85
N ALA A 568 -14.86 9.84 3.87
CA ALA A 568 -14.19 8.55 3.80
C ALA A 568 -13.67 8.27 2.37
N PHE A 569 -12.44 7.75 2.28
CA PHE A 569 -11.71 7.53 1.03
C PHE A 569 -11.15 6.09 0.97
N PRO A 570 -11.82 5.15 0.28
CA PRO A 570 -11.26 3.81 0.12
C PRO A 570 -9.97 3.85 -0.71
N PHE A 571 -8.98 3.09 -0.26
CA PHE A 571 -7.66 2.93 -0.85
C PHE A 571 -7.62 1.57 -1.58
N VAL A 572 -7.47 1.53 -2.91
CA VAL A 572 -7.27 2.64 -3.86
C VAL A 572 -8.02 2.40 -5.19
N LEU A 573 -8.43 3.47 -5.87
CA LEU A 573 -9.18 3.39 -7.12
C LEU A 573 -8.41 2.62 -8.20
N THR A 574 -7.17 3.01 -8.47
CA THR A 574 -6.36 2.48 -9.57
C THR A 574 -5.69 1.15 -9.25
N TYR A 575 -5.21 0.45 -10.29
CA TYR A 575 -4.38 -0.74 -10.09
C TYR A 575 -3.07 -0.43 -9.33
N TYR A 576 -2.87 -1.04 -8.17
CA TYR A 576 -1.75 -0.79 -7.26
C TYR A 576 -1.28 -2.06 -6.54
N GLU A 577 -0.01 -2.40 -6.74
CA GLU A 577 0.67 -3.49 -6.03
C GLU A 577 1.67 -2.92 -5.01
N GLU A 578 1.53 -3.32 -3.76
CA GLU A 578 2.41 -2.93 -2.66
C GLU A 578 2.92 -4.18 -1.93
N GLY A 579 4.22 -4.46 -2.05
CA GLY A 579 4.80 -5.66 -1.45
C GLY A 579 4.11 -6.93 -1.98
N LEU A 580 3.46 -7.69 -1.11
CA LEU A 580 2.70 -8.92 -1.44
C LEU A 580 1.19 -8.68 -1.62
N LYS A 581 0.76 -7.41 -1.61
CA LYS A 581 -0.64 -7.01 -1.57
C LYS A 581 -1.03 -6.18 -2.78
N ASN A 582 -2.32 -6.17 -3.05
CA ASN A 582 -2.95 -5.29 -4.00
C ASN A 582 -4.23 -4.71 -3.39
N PHE A 583 -4.39 -3.38 -3.43
CA PHE A 583 -5.49 -2.65 -2.79
C PHE A 583 -6.54 -2.13 -3.79
N SER A 584 -6.39 -2.49 -5.06
CA SER A 584 -7.11 -1.84 -6.15
C SER A 584 -8.60 -2.12 -6.13
N MET A 585 -9.38 -1.14 -6.58
CA MET A 585 -10.80 -1.28 -6.89
C MET A 585 -11.06 -1.45 -8.40
N PHE A 586 -10.01 -1.34 -9.21
CA PHE A 586 -10.00 -1.61 -10.65
C PHE A 586 -8.92 -2.62 -11.02
N GLY A 587 -9.20 -3.46 -12.02
CA GLY A 587 -8.21 -4.35 -12.61
C GLY A 587 -7.13 -3.60 -13.39
N ARG A 588 -6.07 -4.31 -13.81
CA ARG A 588 -4.95 -3.73 -14.59
C ARG A 588 -5.39 -3.14 -15.93
N GLU A 589 -6.48 -3.67 -16.47
CA GLU A 589 -7.20 -3.22 -17.67
C GLU A 589 -8.10 -1.99 -17.44
N ALA A 590 -8.10 -1.43 -16.22
CA ALA A 590 -8.92 -0.30 -15.80
C ALA A 590 -10.43 -0.51 -15.99
N SER A 591 -10.90 -1.74 -15.70
CA SER A 591 -12.32 -2.05 -15.51
C SER A 591 -12.62 -2.31 -14.03
N PRO A 592 -13.84 -2.02 -13.54
CA PRO A 592 -14.17 -2.12 -12.12
C PRO A 592 -14.07 -3.56 -11.59
N LEU A 593 -13.73 -3.68 -10.31
CA LEU A 593 -13.84 -4.91 -9.52
C LEU A 593 -15.12 -4.90 -8.69
N ARG A 594 -15.40 -6.00 -7.96
CA ARG A 594 -16.57 -6.06 -7.07
C ARG A 594 -16.51 -4.97 -6.01
N SER A 595 -15.33 -4.62 -5.52
CA SER A 595 -15.17 -3.55 -4.53
C SER A 595 -15.67 -2.20 -5.02
N MET A 596 -15.42 -1.83 -6.28
CA MET A 596 -16.00 -0.62 -6.87
C MET A 596 -17.52 -0.75 -7.06
N ALA A 597 -18.02 -1.92 -7.46
CA ALA A 597 -19.45 -2.14 -7.66
C ALA A 597 -20.25 -1.98 -6.36
N VAL A 598 -19.80 -2.63 -5.28
CA VAL A 598 -20.44 -2.54 -3.96
C VAL A 598 -20.30 -1.15 -3.37
N TYR A 599 -19.15 -0.48 -3.57
CA TYR A 599 -18.96 0.89 -3.11
C TYR A 599 -19.91 1.86 -3.86
N ALA A 600 -20.01 1.79 -5.19
CA ALA A 600 -20.94 2.60 -5.98
C ALA A 600 -22.40 2.37 -5.56
N ASN A 601 -22.79 1.10 -5.32
CA ASN A 601 -24.12 0.77 -4.81
C ASN A 601 -24.35 1.36 -3.40
N THR A 602 -23.33 1.38 -2.54
CA THR A 602 -23.41 2.01 -1.22
C THR A 602 -23.63 3.53 -1.35
N VAL A 603 -22.89 4.20 -2.23
CA VAL A 603 -23.05 5.65 -2.51
C VAL A 603 -24.45 5.95 -3.00
N SER A 604 -24.94 5.22 -4.00
CA SER A 604 -26.28 5.40 -4.58
C SER A 604 -27.39 5.26 -3.53
N ASN A 605 -27.25 4.32 -2.61
CA ASN A 605 -28.30 4.01 -1.63
C ASN A 605 -28.21 4.81 -0.34
N LEU A 606 -27.05 5.37 0.02
CA LEU A 606 -26.86 6.10 1.27
C LEU A 606 -26.55 7.59 1.08
N GLY A 607 -26.19 8.04 -0.13
CA GLY A 607 -25.93 9.44 -0.44
C GLY A 607 -27.07 10.36 0.03
N GLY A 608 -26.72 11.35 0.84
CA GLY A 608 -27.66 12.32 1.41
C GLY A 608 -28.54 11.79 2.53
N LYS A 609 -28.40 10.52 2.95
CA LYS A 609 -29.15 9.95 4.07
C LYS A 609 -28.40 10.15 5.38
N LYS A 610 -29.17 10.27 6.47
CA LYS A 610 -28.62 10.36 7.83
C LYS A 610 -28.69 9.01 8.52
N TYR A 611 -27.72 8.71 9.36
CA TYR A 611 -27.81 7.59 10.29
C TYR A 611 -28.86 7.91 11.37
N LEU A 612 -29.72 6.93 11.66
CA LEU A 612 -30.86 7.10 12.58
C LEU A 612 -30.74 6.27 13.85
N GLY A 613 -29.91 5.22 13.84
CA GLY A 613 -29.78 4.24 14.91
C GLY A 613 -29.60 2.83 14.38
N ASP A 614 -29.63 1.86 15.28
CA ASP A 614 -29.48 0.43 14.95
C ASP A 614 -30.83 -0.29 14.95
N LEU A 615 -30.93 -1.34 14.16
CA LEU A 615 -32.09 -2.23 14.20
C LEU A 615 -31.90 -3.24 15.35
N LYS A 616 -32.75 -3.20 16.38
CA LYS A 616 -32.73 -4.17 17.49
C LYS A 616 -33.50 -5.43 17.15
N GLY A 617 -33.21 -6.54 17.84
CA GLY A 617 -33.93 -7.81 17.64
C GLY A 617 -33.54 -8.57 16.38
N VAL A 618 -32.33 -8.33 15.87
CA VAL A 618 -31.73 -9.09 14.75
C VAL A 618 -31.14 -10.42 15.23
N GLY A 619 -31.04 -11.40 14.33
CA GLY A 619 -30.45 -12.70 14.66
C GLY A 619 -28.94 -12.66 14.91
N GLU A 620 -28.41 -13.61 15.69
CA GLU A 620 -27.01 -13.66 16.14
C GLU A 620 -25.96 -13.71 15.02
N SER A 621 -26.34 -14.13 13.80
CA SER A 621 -25.44 -14.15 12.65
C SER A 621 -25.14 -12.75 12.08
N LEU A 622 -25.93 -11.73 12.42
CA LEU A 622 -25.68 -10.34 12.04
C LEU A 622 -24.79 -9.66 13.07
N GLN A 623 -23.66 -9.15 12.60
CA GLN A 623 -22.75 -8.35 13.42
C GLN A 623 -23.19 -6.89 13.51
N ARG A 624 -23.80 -6.35 12.44
CA ARG A 624 -24.35 -4.98 12.38
C ARG A 624 -25.64 -4.92 11.57
N ALA A 625 -26.52 -4.01 11.96
CA ALA A 625 -27.74 -3.63 11.23
C ALA A 625 -27.99 -2.12 11.40
N ARG A 626 -27.37 -1.29 10.56
CA ARG A 626 -27.41 0.18 10.66
C ARG A 626 -28.57 0.74 9.85
N VAL A 627 -29.33 1.68 10.42
CA VAL A 627 -30.51 2.27 9.76
C VAL A 627 -30.21 3.70 9.30
N PHE A 628 -30.52 3.98 8.04
CA PHE A 628 -30.36 5.29 7.41
C PHE A 628 -31.66 5.80 6.80
N GLY A 629 -31.82 7.11 6.74
CA GLY A 629 -32.95 7.75 6.07
C GLY A 629 -32.95 9.26 6.19
N ASP A 630 -33.94 9.89 5.57
CA ASP A 630 -34.32 11.25 5.92
C ASP A 630 -35.24 11.21 7.14
N PRO A 631 -34.92 11.90 8.25
CA PRO A 631 -35.81 12.02 9.40
C PRO A 631 -37.24 12.46 9.02
N SER A 632 -37.41 13.31 8.00
CA SER A 632 -38.72 13.74 7.49
C SER A 632 -39.33 12.81 6.42
N GLY A 633 -38.56 11.86 5.88
CA GLY A 633 -39.02 10.93 4.85
C GLY A 633 -39.70 9.68 5.42
N GLY A 634 -40.47 8.99 4.58
CA GLY A 634 -41.18 7.75 4.96
C GLY A 634 -40.41 6.44 4.72
N GLU A 635 -39.32 6.46 3.95
CA GLU A 635 -38.52 5.27 3.63
C GLU A 635 -37.23 5.21 4.46
N ARG A 636 -36.82 4.00 4.82
CA ARG A 636 -35.62 3.67 5.59
C ARG A 636 -34.80 2.64 4.84
N VAL A 637 -33.48 2.77 4.87
CA VAL A 637 -32.54 1.78 4.35
C VAL A 637 -31.80 1.17 5.53
N VAL A 638 -31.88 -0.14 5.69
CA VAL A 638 -31.11 -0.90 6.67
C VAL A 638 -29.95 -1.56 5.94
N VAL A 639 -28.72 -1.29 6.38
CA VAL A 639 -27.53 -2.00 5.92
C VAL A 639 -27.26 -3.16 6.88
N LEU A 640 -27.23 -4.37 6.33
CA LEU A 640 -27.05 -5.62 7.05
C LEU A 640 -25.63 -6.14 6.83
N TYR A 641 -24.95 -6.56 7.88
CA TYR A 641 -23.57 -7.06 7.81
C TYR A 641 -23.36 -8.30 8.69
N THR A 642 -22.96 -9.42 8.08
CA THR A 642 -22.55 -10.65 8.77
C THR A 642 -21.03 -10.78 8.87
N GLY A 643 -20.28 -10.07 8.01
CA GLY A 643 -18.82 -10.11 7.96
C GLY A 643 -18.21 -11.40 7.43
N VAL A 644 -19.01 -12.28 6.83
CA VAL A 644 -18.57 -13.54 6.25
C VAL A 644 -19.26 -13.74 4.91
N ILE A 645 -18.48 -14.12 3.89
CA ILE A 645 -19.01 -14.59 2.60
C ILE A 645 -19.47 -16.03 2.76
N ASP A 646 -20.78 -16.25 2.69
CA ASP A 646 -21.39 -17.58 2.77
C ASP A 646 -22.63 -17.61 1.89
N SER A 647 -22.54 -18.34 0.77
CA SER A 647 -23.62 -18.44 -0.23
C SER A 647 -24.94 -19.00 0.33
N LYS A 648 -24.94 -19.58 1.54
CA LYS A 648 -26.12 -20.13 2.23
C LYS A 648 -26.58 -19.28 3.42
N ALA A 649 -25.96 -18.13 3.68
CA ALA A 649 -26.30 -17.28 4.80
C ALA A 649 -27.76 -16.81 4.71
N LEU A 650 -28.53 -17.15 5.75
CA LEU A 650 -29.91 -16.71 5.95
C LEU A 650 -30.03 -16.00 7.29
N VAL A 651 -30.41 -14.73 7.27
CA VAL A 651 -30.56 -13.90 8.46
C VAL A 651 -32.03 -13.69 8.80
N SER A 652 -32.33 -13.65 10.10
CA SER A 652 -33.68 -13.37 10.60
C SER A 652 -33.74 -11.92 11.07
N LEU A 653 -34.75 -11.19 10.59
CA LEU A 653 -34.99 -9.79 10.96
C LEU A 653 -36.36 -9.63 11.61
N PRO A 654 -36.50 -8.63 12.48
CA PRO A 654 -37.80 -8.27 13.07
C PRO A 654 -38.68 -7.47 12.09
N VAL A 655 -38.24 -7.30 10.85
CA VAL A 655 -38.89 -6.56 9.78
C VAL A 655 -38.89 -7.42 8.51
N THR A 656 -39.93 -7.27 7.70
CA THR A 656 -40.06 -7.89 6.38
C THR A 656 -39.39 -7.00 5.32
N GLY A 657 -39.59 -5.68 5.40
CA GLY A 657 -39.20 -4.72 4.39
C GLY A 657 -39.92 -4.90 3.04
N LYS A 658 -39.64 -3.98 2.11
CA LYS A 658 -40.23 -3.89 0.77
C LYS A 658 -39.36 -4.51 -0.32
N ARG A 659 -38.04 -4.38 -0.15
CA ARG A 659 -37.03 -4.76 -1.15
C ARG A 659 -35.77 -5.17 -0.40
N ILE A 660 -35.10 -6.18 -0.92
CA ILE A 660 -33.79 -6.62 -0.46
C ILE A 660 -32.84 -6.59 -1.64
N ALA A 661 -31.62 -6.11 -1.44
CA ALA A 661 -30.55 -6.19 -2.42
C ALA A 661 -29.28 -6.78 -1.82
N GLY A 662 -28.53 -7.49 -2.66
CA GLY A 662 -27.17 -7.93 -2.37
C GLY A 662 -26.18 -6.77 -2.38
N ALA A 663 -24.90 -7.10 -2.20
CA ALA A 663 -23.85 -6.10 -2.06
C ALA A 663 -23.77 -5.15 -3.27
N ASP A 664 -23.88 -5.69 -4.48
CA ASP A 664 -23.81 -4.95 -5.75
C ASP A 664 -25.14 -4.32 -6.21
N GLY A 665 -26.21 -4.45 -5.41
CA GLY A 665 -27.52 -3.88 -5.71
C GLY A 665 -28.48 -4.82 -6.44
N ARG A 666 -28.06 -6.04 -6.80
CA ARG A 666 -28.98 -7.05 -7.37
C ARG A 666 -30.12 -7.33 -6.39
N GLU A 667 -31.33 -7.52 -6.90
CA GLU A 667 -32.48 -7.86 -6.06
C GLU A 667 -32.35 -9.29 -5.52
N LEU A 668 -32.65 -9.49 -4.24
CA LEU A 668 -32.67 -10.79 -3.58
C LEU A 668 -34.09 -11.14 -3.12
N GLN A 669 -34.44 -12.42 -3.20
CA GLN A 669 -35.75 -12.92 -2.80
C GLN A 669 -35.68 -13.61 -1.43
N PRO A 670 -36.62 -13.34 -0.49
CA PRO A 670 -36.67 -14.04 0.78
C PRO A 670 -36.79 -15.57 0.62
N VAL A 671 -36.11 -16.32 1.50
CA VAL A 671 -36.17 -17.79 1.53
C VAL A 671 -36.76 -18.22 2.86
N ASN A 672 -37.96 -18.81 2.85
CA ASN A 672 -38.67 -19.27 4.04
C ASN A 672 -38.82 -18.18 5.12
N GLY A 673 -39.15 -16.94 4.71
CA GLY A 673 -39.30 -15.79 5.61
C GLY A 673 -37.98 -15.23 6.15
N LYS A 674 -36.82 -15.75 5.72
CA LYS A 674 -35.49 -15.23 6.05
C LYS A 674 -34.87 -14.49 4.87
N ILE A 675 -33.95 -13.61 5.17
CA ILE A 675 -33.24 -12.81 4.17
C ILE A 675 -31.94 -13.51 3.78
N PRO A 676 -31.70 -13.79 2.49
CA PRO A 676 -30.40 -14.27 2.05
C PRO A 676 -29.37 -13.14 2.09
N LEU A 677 -28.18 -13.43 2.61
CA LEU A 677 -27.06 -12.48 2.66
C LEU A 677 -25.73 -13.13 2.20
N PRO A 678 -25.65 -13.60 0.95
CA PRO A 678 -24.54 -14.42 0.49
C PRO A 678 -23.20 -13.68 0.44
N ASP A 679 -23.26 -12.36 0.30
CA ASP A 679 -22.12 -11.48 0.07
C ASP A 679 -21.56 -10.90 1.37
N GLY A 680 -22.10 -11.31 2.52
CA GLY A 680 -21.75 -10.81 3.85
C GLY A 680 -22.19 -9.38 4.18
N ILE A 681 -22.65 -8.63 3.17
CA ILE A 681 -23.29 -7.30 3.29
C ILE A 681 -24.48 -7.18 2.32
N GLY A 682 -25.50 -6.40 2.69
CA GLY A 682 -26.66 -6.16 1.83
C GLY A 682 -27.58 -5.06 2.38
N PHE A 683 -28.62 -4.75 1.61
CA PHE A 683 -29.49 -3.60 1.84
C PHE A 683 -30.96 -4.02 1.90
N LEU A 684 -31.70 -3.48 2.86
CA LEU A 684 -33.14 -3.67 3.01
C LEU A 684 -33.84 -2.31 3.04
N TRP A 685 -34.87 -2.13 2.22
CA TRP A 685 -35.72 -0.95 2.28
C TRP A 685 -36.97 -1.26 3.08
N ALA A 686 -37.32 -0.42 4.04
CA ALA A 686 -38.50 -0.57 4.89
C ALA A 686 -39.21 0.77 5.07
N ASN A 687 -40.47 0.73 5.49
CA ASN A 687 -41.19 1.95 5.88
C ASN A 687 -40.78 2.39 7.29
N GLU A 688 -40.87 3.70 7.53
CA GLU A 688 -40.66 4.29 8.86
C GLU A 688 -41.49 3.60 9.95
N ALA A 689 -42.78 3.37 9.70
CA ALA A 689 -43.68 2.72 10.67
C ALA A 689 -43.25 1.30 11.06
N GLU A 690 -42.58 0.58 10.16
CA GLU A 690 -42.11 -0.79 10.43
C GLU A 690 -40.85 -0.81 11.30
N ILE A 691 -40.04 0.26 11.21
CA ILE A 691 -38.75 0.42 11.86
C ILE A 691 -38.86 1.13 13.22
N ARG A 692 -39.77 2.08 13.38
CA ARG A 692 -39.86 3.00 14.54
C ARG A 692 -39.67 2.30 15.90
N GLU A 693 -40.48 1.29 16.19
CA GLU A 693 -40.46 0.56 17.48
C GLU A 693 -39.25 -0.38 17.62
N LYS A 694 -38.52 -0.62 16.53
CA LYS A 694 -37.36 -1.52 16.42
C LYS A 694 -36.03 -0.76 16.28
N LEU A 695 -36.08 0.57 16.25
CA LEU A 695 -34.90 1.40 16.19
C LEU A 695 -34.32 1.59 17.59
N ASP A 696 -33.00 1.49 17.71
CA ASP A 696 -32.21 1.85 18.87
C ASP A 696 -31.34 3.09 18.54
N PRO A 697 -31.75 4.29 18.96
CA PRO A 697 -31.00 5.52 18.72
C PRO A 697 -29.97 5.84 19.82
N ASP A 698 -29.78 4.93 20.79
CA ASP A 698 -28.98 5.14 22.00
C ASP A 698 -27.82 4.12 22.07
N THR A 699 -27.13 3.97 20.94
CA THR A 699 -25.92 3.14 20.81
C THR A 699 -24.64 4.00 20.82
N GLU A 700 -23.48 3.35 20.94
CA GLU A 700 -22.20 4.07 20.87
C GLU A 700 -22.01 4.75 19.50
N ALA A 701 -22.34 4.07 18.39
CA ALA A 701 -22.36 4.71 17.07
C ALA A 701 -23.26 5.95 17.04
N ALA A 702 -24.47 5.88 17.61
CA ALA A 702 -25.36 7.04 17.68
C ALA A 702 -24.79 8.19 18.50
N ARG A 703 -24.07 7.91 19.60
CA ARG A 703 -23.34 8.92 20.36
C ARG A 703 -22.25 9.58 19.51
N LEU A 704 -21.42 8.79 18.83
CA LEU A 704 -20.35 9.27 17.96
C LEU A 704 -20.90 10.07 16.77
N TYR A 705 -22.00 9.62 16.18
CA TYR A 705 -22.73 10.32 15.12
C TYR A 705 -23.19 11.70 15.57
N LYS A 706 -23.88 11.78 16.72
CA LYS A 706 -24.37 13.05 17.29
C LYS A 706 -23.23 14.06 17.50
N ILE A 707 -22.03 13.60 17.90
CA ILE A 707 -20.84 14.45 17.99
C ILE A 707 -20.42 14.96 16.60
N GLY A 708 -20.32 14.05 15.62
CA GLY A 708 -19.89 14.37 14.26
C GLY A 708 -20.85 15.30 13.49
N GLN A 709 -22.14 15.30 13.84
CA GLN A 709 -23.14 16.20 13.23
C GLN A 709 -23.07 17.64 13.74
N ASN A 710 -22.26 17.94 14.76
CA ASN A 710 -22.06 19.28 15.31
C ASN A 710 -20.59 19.72 15.16
N PRO A 711 -20.06 19.82 13.93
CA PRO A 711 -18.64 20.01 13.70
C PRO A 711 -18.13 21.29 14.35
N LEU A 712 -16.94 21.23 14.94
CA LEU A 712 -16.26 22.41 15.44
C LEU A 712 -15.95 23.36 14.28
N VAL A 713 -16.48 24.59 14.35
CA VAL A 713 -16.06 25.69 13.49
C VAL A 713 -15.20 26.62 14.34
N HIS A 714 -13.94 26.76 13.95
CA HIS A 714 -13.01 27.68 14.60
C HIS A 714 -12.11 28.33 13.55
N GLU A 715 -11.57 29.49 13.87
CA GLU A 715 -10.52 30.09 13.06
C GLU A 715 -9.18 29.44 13.41
N ARG A 716 -8.45 29.03 12.38
CA ARG A 716 -7.07 28.58 12.55
C ARG A 716 -6.23 29.72 13.11
N ARG A 717 -5.34 29.38 14.06
CA ARG A 717 -4.43 30.36 14.67
C ARG A 717 -3.57 31.06 13.62
N ALA A 718 -2.98 30.29 12.70
CA ALA A 718 -2.28 30.79 11.51
C ALA A 718 -1.35 31.97 11.83
N SER A 719 -0.47 31.75 12.82
CA SER A 719 0.48 32.75 13.31
C SER A 719 1.64 32.91 12.30
N PRO A 720 2.13 34.14 12.05
CA PRO A 720 3.34 34.35 11.25
C PRO A 720 4.61 33.88 11.97
N VAL A 721 4.56 33.65 13.28
CA VAL A 721 5.68 33.08 14.04
C VAL A 721 5.47 31.58 14.24
N VAL A 722 6.50 30.78 13.91
CA VAL A 722 6.53 29.33 14.16
C VAL A 722 7.81 28.96 14.89
N LEU A 723 7.67 28.17 15.95
CA LEU A 723 8.77 27.66 16.78
C LEU A 723 9.10 26.22 16.36
N GLN A 724 10.38 25.93 16.12
CA GLN A 724 10.85 24.62 15.69
C GLN A 724 12.14 24.24 16.45
N LEU A 725 12.18 23.04 17.05
CA LEU A 725 13.41 22.52 17.65
C LEU A 725 14.43 22.18 16.55
N LEU A 726 15.71 22.48 16.79
CA LEU A 726 16.82 21.98 15.99
C LEU A 726 17.47 20.76 16.68
N PRO A 727 16.97 19.54 16.44
CA PRO A 727 17.32 18.37 17.25
C PRO A 727 18.79 17.96 17.15
N GLN A 728 19.49 18.31 16.07
CA GLN A 728 20.91 18.04 15.90
C GLN A 728 21.81 18.79 16.90
N ASN A 729 21.30 19.87 17.48
CA ASN A 729 22.01 20.63 18.50
C ASN A 729 21.75 20.08 19.92
N THR A 730 20.84 19.12 20.06
CA THR A 730 20.51 18.48 21.33
C THR A 730 21.02 17.03 21.30
N PRO A 731 22.11 16.70 22.01
CA PRO A 731 22.65 15.34 22.09
C PRO A 731 21.60 14.38 22.66
N SER A 732 20.84 13.75 21.77
CA SER A 732 19.65 12.99 22.14
C SER A 732 19.38 11.91 21.12
N ARG A 733 18.62 10.91 21.54
CA ARG A 733 18.12 9.84 20.68
C ARG A 733 16.67 10.13 20.37
N ALA A 734 16.40 10.57 19.15
CA ALA A 734 15.06 10.85 18.67
C ALA A 734 14.35 9.55 18.27
N SER A 735 13.05 9.50 18.55
CA SER A 735 12.13 8.49 18.06
C SER A 735 10.85 9.19 17.62
N THR A 736 9.87 8.44 17.10
CA THR A 736 8.51 8.97 16.88
C THR A 736 7.86 9.51 18.17
N ARG A 737 8.37 9.16 19.34
CA ARG A 737 7.66 9.30 20.61
C ARG A 737 8.22 10.40 21.49
N ARG A 738 9.55 10.51 21.51
CA ARG A 738 10.34 11.33 22.44
C ARG A 738 11.80 11.37 22.05
N TYR A 739 12.49 12.31 22.67
CA TYR A 739 13.94 12.44 22.75
C TYR A 739 14.43 11.81 24.06
N LEU A 740 15.31 10.82 23.96
CA LEU A 740 15.98 10.21 25.11
C LEU A 740 17.36 10.84 25.30
N VAL A 741 17.63 11.32 26.51
CA VAL A 741 18.90 11.97 26.88
C VAL A 741 19.56 11.25 28.06
N THR A 742 20.88 11.23 28.09
CA THR A 742 21.62 10.69 29.26
C THR A 742 21.45 11.60 30.48
N GLN A 743 21.69 11.10 31.69
CA GLN A 743 21.68 11.94 32.90
C GLN A 743 22.72 13.06 32.83
N GLU A 744 23.87 12.79 32.23
CA GLU A 744 24.92 13.79 32.09
C GLU A 744 24.51 14.89 31.11
N THR A 745 23.90 14.52 29.98
CA THR A 745 23.31 15.50 29.06
C THR A 745 22.20 16.31 29.74
N ALA A 746 21.37 15.68 30.57
CA ALA A 746 20.27 16.37 31.25
C ALA A 746 20.73 17.48 32.20
N LYS A 747 21.91 17.36 32.84
CA LYS A 747 22.49 18.41 33.72
C LYS A 747 22.87 19.69 32.99
N ALA A 748 23.08 19.59 31.67
CA ALA A 748 23.58 20.68 30.85
C ALA A 748 22.96 20.62 29.45
N LEU A 749 21.64 20.41 29.40
CA LEU A 749 20.88 20.12 28.19
C LEU A 749 20.87 21.33 27.25
N PRO A 750 21.48 21.24 26.05
CA PRO A 750 21.39 22.28 25.05
C PRO A 750 20.06 22.16 24.29
N ILE A 751 19.31 23.27 24.25
CA ILE A 751 18.08 23.40 23.47
C ILE A 751 18.24 24.59 22.54
N THR A 752 18.23 24.32 21.23
CA THR A 752 18.18 25.37 20.20
C THR A 752 16.80 25.38 19.56
N VAL A 753 16.12 26.53 19.60
CA VAL A 753 14.85 26.74 18.91
C VAL A 753 15.05 27.73 17.78
N ARG A 754 14.66 27.31 16.58
CA ARG A 754 14.50 28.20 15.44
C ARG A 754 13.15 28.89 15.51
N ILE A 755 13.19 30.21 15.51
CA ILE A 755 12.01 31.08 15.44
C ILE A 755 11.90 31.56 13.99
N HIS A 756 10.87 31.09 13.29
CA HIS A 756 10.55 31.49 11.93
C HIS A 756 9.62 32.71 11.94
N ASN A 757 9.85 33.63 11.00
CA ASN A 757 8.92 34.68 10.62
C ASN A 757 8.46 34.43 9.19
N LEU A 758 7.19 34.06 9.05
CA LEU A 758 6.55 33.74 7.77
C LEU A 758 5.96 34.99 7.08
N SER A 759 6.01 36.15 7.73
CA SER A 759 5.46 37.39 7.20
C SER A 759 6.50 38.21 6.42
N LYS A 760 6.01 39.19 5.66
CA LYS A 760 6.84 40.09 4.84
C LYS A 760 7.46 41.24 5.63
N ASP A 761 7.08 41.38 6.90
CA ASP A 761 7.58 42.42 7.80
C ASP A 761 8.51 41.81 8.85
N PRO A 762 9.58 42.49 9.28
CA PRO A 762 10.38 42.03 10.41
C PRO A 762 9.54 42.06 11.70
N LEU A 763 9.79 41.12 12.61
CA LEU A 763 9.05 40.98 13.86
C LEU A 763 9.99 40.90 15.06
N ASP A 764 9.66 41.64 16.10
CA ASP A 764 10.22 41.41 17.44
C ASP A 764 9.49 40.26 18.12
N VAL A 765 10.26 39.30 18.63
CA VAL A 765 9.77 38.10 19.31
C VAL A 765 10.49 37.92 20.64
N ILE A 766 9.74 37.64 21.70
CA ILE A 766 10.25 37.35 23.03
C ILE A 766 9.97 35.88 23.34
N PRO A 767 10.96 34.97 23.19
CA PRO A 767 10.77 33.57 23.50
C PRO A 767 10.96 33.26 24.99
N GLU A 768 10.24 32.27 25.47
CA GLU A 768 10.20 31.85 26.86
C GLU A 768 10.12 30.32 26.93
N LEU A 769 11.05 29.71 27.68
CA LEU A 769 11.14 28.26 27.85
C LEU A 769 10.77 27.85 29.27
N THR A 770 9.93 26.83 29.42
CA THR A 770 9.51 26.29 30.72
C THR A 770 9.89 24.82 30.83
N LEU A 771 10.65 24.48 31.88
CA LEU A 771 10.92 23.10 32.28
C LEU A 771 9.68 22.49 32.97
N PRO A 772 9.50 21.15 32.96
CA PRO A 772 8.41 20.50 33.69
C PRO A 772 8.35 20.92 35.17
N GLY A 773 7.25 21.57 35.58
CA GLY A 773 7.07 22.06 36.95
C GLY A 773 7.95 23.26 37.35
N GLY A 774 8.72 23.82 36.42
CA GLY A 774 9.61 24.96 36.65
C GLY A 774 8.96 26.32 36.37
N THR A 775 9.68 27.39 36.69
CA THR A 775 9.32 28.75 36.29
C THR A 775 9.82 29.06 34.88
N PRO A 776 9.14 29.96 34.13
CA PRO A 776 9.58 30.26 32.78
C PRO A 776 10.90 31.03 32.70
N LEU A 777 11.76 30.63 31.78
CA LEU A 777 13.07 31.19 31.48
C LEU A 777 12.98 32.07 30.23
N LYS A 778 12.77 33.36 30.46
CA LYS A 778 12.60 34.36 29.42
C LYS A 778 13.93 34.82 28.81
N LYS A 779 13.97 35.01 27.49
CA LYS A 779 15.08 35.68 26.80
C LYS A 779 14.72 37.15 26.48
N GLU A 780 15.73 37.92 26.09
CA GLU A 780 15.52 39.25 25.52
C GLU A 780 14.76 39.17 24.20
N SER A 781 14.18 40.30 23.79
CA SER A 781 13.52 40.41 22.48
C SER A 781 14.52 40.18 21.37
N VAL A 782 14.17 39.34 20.40
CA VAL A 782 14.97 39.08 19.20
C VAL A 782 14.24 39.60 17.97
N ALA A 783 14.96 40.32 17.11
CA ALA A 783 14.46 40.76 15.82
C ALA A 783 14.57 39.61 14.81
N VAL A 784 13.42 39.14 14.32
CA VAL A 784 13.34 38.07 13.31
C VAL A 784 13.11 38.73 11.95
N PRO A 785 14.02 38.58 10.97
CA PRO A 785 13.87 39.22 9.67
C PRO A 785 12.61 38.73 8.95
N ALA A 786 12.05 39.59 8.09
CA ALA A 786 10.97 39.23 7.19
C ALA A 786 11.33 37.97 6.38
N MET A 787 10.39 37.04 6.26
CA MET A 787 10.55 35.78 5.51
C MET A 787 11.82 35.00 5.90
N GLY A 788 12.23 35.08 7.16
CA GLY A 788 13.48 34.49 7.64
C GLY A 788 13.33 33.83 9.01
N PHE A 789 14.45 33.57 9.65
CA PHE A 789 14.48 32.94 10.96
C PHE A 789 15.68 33.39 11.79
N VAL A 790 15.61 33.16 13.10
CA VAL A 790 16.72 33.29 14.06
C VAL A 790 16.73 32.08 14.98
N ASP A 791 17.93 31.63 15.36
CA ASP A 791 18.10 30.52 16.29
C ASP A 791 18.39 31.08 17.69
N VAL A 792 17.70 30.54 18.71
CA VAL A 792 17.83 30.95 20.11
C VAL A 792 18.21 29.75 20.97
N ASP A 793 19.25 29.93 21.77
CA ASP A 793 19.85 28.85 22.56
C ASP A 793 19.57 28.97 24.06
N TRP A 794 19.29 27.83 24.68
CA TRP A 794 19.30 27.62 26.13
C TRP A 794 20.25 26.49 26.49
N LYS A 795 20.88 26.62 27.66
CA LYS A 795 21.60 25.55 28.34
C LYS A 795 20.96 25.39 29.71
N LEU A 796 20.38 24.23 29.96
CA LEU A 796 19.48 24.00 31.09
C LEU A 796 19.99 22.85 31.96
N ASP A 797 19.82 22.96 33.27
CA ASP A 797 19.83 21.77 34.13
C ASP A 797 18.40 21.22 34.20
N ALA A 798 18.14 20.18 33.43
CA ALA A 798 16.86 19.47 33.39
C ALA A 798 16.89 18.17 34.21
N SER A 799 18.01 17.83 34.86
CA SER A 799 18.23 16.54 35.53
C SER A 799 17.25 16.24 36.67
N ASN A 800 16.72 17.28 37.33
CA ASN A 800 15.73 17.16 38.40
C ASN A 800 14.27 17.26 37.93
N THR A 801 14.05 17.56 36.64
CA THR A 801 12.69 17.81 36.09
C THR A 801 12.26 16.76 35.06
N LEU A 802 13.22 16.16 34.35
CA LEU A 802 12.98 15.03 33.47
C LEU A 802 12.81 13.75 34.29
N ASP A 803 12.00 12.84 33.77
CA ASP A 803 11.66 11.58 34.42
C ASP A 803 12.32 10.43 33.64
N ILE A 804 12.65 9.35 34.34
CA ILE A 804 13.30 8.18 33.74
C ILE A 804 12.30 7.22 33.08
N ALA A 805 11.02 7.28 33.46
CA ALA A 805 9.97 6.38 33.00
C ALA A 805 8.82 7.07 32.28
N LYS A 806 8.55 8.36 32.59
CA LYS A 806 7.46 9.14 31.99
C LYS A 806 8.00 10.17 31.01
N THR A 807 7.32 10.35 29.87
CA THR A 807 7.61 11.47 28.98
C THR A 807 7.22 12.78 29.66
N LYS A 808 8.12 13.77 29.64
CA LYS A 808 7.91 15.13 30.12
C LYS A 808 8.12 16.12 28.99
N PHE A 809 7.38 17.23 28.99
CA PHE A 809 7.50 18.25 27.95
C PHE A 809 8.32 19.44 28.43
N ILE A 810 9.33 19.81 27.66
CA ILE A 810 9.91 21.15 27.71
C ILE A 810 9.08 22.02 26.76
N ILE A 811 8.48 23.08 27.28
CA ILE A 811 7.55 23.92 26.51
C ILE A 811 8.22 25.25 26.20
N VAL A 812 8.20 25.64 24.93
CA VAL A 812 8.66 26.95 24.46
C VAL A 812 7.47 27.71 23.92
N THR A 813 7.26 28.91 24.45
CA THR A 813 6.26 29.88 23.99
C THR A 813 6.97 31.13 23.50
N ALA A 814 6.25 32.00 22.81
CA ALA A 814 6.80 33.29 22.40
C ALA A 814 5.71 34.36 22.35
N LYS A 815 6.07 35.59 22.68
CA LYS A 815 5.25 36.79 22.43
C LYS A 815 5.78 37.50 21.20
N SER A 816 4.89 37.87 20.29
CA SER A 816 5.25 38.56 19.04
C SER A 816 4.60 39.94 18.95
N SER A 817 5.32 40.88 18.32
CA SER A 817 4.82 42.18 17.90
C SER A 817 3.71 42.10 16.84
N ALA A 818 3.51 40.97 16.16
CA ALA A 818 2.44 40.75 15.18
C ALA A 818 1.02 40.66 15.78
N GLY A 819 0.87 40.75 17.11
CA GLY A 819 -0.42 40.70 17.81
C GLY A 819 -1.02 39.30 17.99
N SER A 820 -0.80 38.36 17.05
CA SER A 820 -1.19 36.95 17.19
C SER A 820 -0.14 36.16 17.97
N GLN A 821 -0.54 35.47 19.03
CA GLN A 821 0.36 34.61 19.81
C GLN A 821 0.58 33.26 19.10
N PRO A 822 1.83 32.85 18.84
CA PRO A 822 2.13 31.56 18.22
C PRO A 822 1.73 30.38 19.10
N SER A 823 1.34 29.27 18.48
CA SER A 823 1.17 27.97 19.16
C SER A 823 2.51 27.52 19.76
N PRO A 824 2.52 26.93 20.97
CA PRO A 824 3.74 26.49 21.65
C PRO A 824 4.51 25.44 20.84
N LEU A 825 5.80 25.31 21.14
CA LEU A 825 6.63 24.15 20.82
C LEU A 825 6.74 23.31 22.09
N ALA A 826 6.19 22.10 22.08
CA ALA A 826 6.27 21.15 23.19
C ALA A 826 7.18 19.99 22.80
N VAL A 827 8.35 19.89 23.45
CA VAL A 827 9.37 18.89 23.10
C VAL A 827 9.32 17.73 24.10
N PRO A 828 8.99 16.51 23.66
CA PRO A 828 8.88 15.35 24.55
C PRO A 828 10.25 14.77 24.89
N PHE A 829 10.64 14.82 26.17
CA PHE A 829 11.88 14.23 26.67
C PHE A 829 11.64 13.11 27.69
N VAL A 830 12.60 12.19 27.75
CA VAL A 830 12.80 11.23 28.83
C VAL A 830 14.30 11.16 29.13
N MET A 831 14.66 10.91 30.39
CA MET A 831 16.05 10.77 30.82
C MET A 831 16.41 9.28 30.99
N GLU A 832 17.64 8.89 30.69
CA GLU A 832 18.11 7.54 31.01
C GLU A 832 18.20 7.33 32.54
N GLY A 833 17.62 6.24 33.04
CA GLY A 833 17.80 5.78 34.41
C GLY A 833 18.83 4.65 34.49
N ASN A 834 19.45 4.48 35.66
CA ASN A 834 20.16 3.23 35.96
C ASN A 834 19.16 2.15 36.44
N LEU A 835 19.63 0.91 36.57
CA LEU A 835 18.79 -0.23 36.92
C LEU A 835 18.11 -0.04 38.29
N GLU A 836 18.86 0.42 39.29
CA GLU A 836 18.37 0.63 40.65
C GLU A 836 17.28 1.70 40.72
N GLN A 837 17.47 2.80 39.98
CA GLN A 837 16.50 3.89 39.86
C GLN A 837 15.19 3.41 39.22
N HIS A 838 15.27 2.62 38.15
CA HIS A 838 14.05 2.04 37.55
C HIS A 838 13.37 1.03 38.47
N LEU A 839 14.15 0.20 39.17
CA LEU A 839 13.56 -0.77 40.10
C LEU A 839 12.91 -0.08 41.31
N SER A 840 13.39 1.07 41.77
CA SER A 840 12.82 1.74 42.94
C SER A 840 11.40 2.30 42.70
N ILE A 841 11.07 2.66 41.46
CA ILE A 841 9.76 3.24 41.09
C ILE A 841 8.67 2.20 40.74
N HIS A 842 9.04 0.93 40.59
CA HIS A 842 8.12 -0.17 40.26
C HIS A 842 7.92 -1.09 41.47
N ARG A 843 6.69 -1.27 41.91
CA ARG A 843 6.34 -2.15 43.05
C ARG A 843 6.55 -3.62 42.67
N ASN A 844 5.99 -4.03 41.55
CA ASN A 844 6.09 -5.39 41.03
C ASN A 844 7.31 -5.52 40.12
N LYS A 845 8.09 -6.57 40.35
CA LYS A 845 9.32 -6.88 39.62
C LYS A 845 9.37 -8.39 39.42
N SER A 846 9.27 -8.85 38.18
CA SER A 846 9.31 -10.27 37.84
C SER A 846 10.43 -10.50 36.82
N PRO A 847 11.64 -10.88 37.26
CA PRO A 847 12.73 -11.24 36.36
C PRO A 847 12.33 -12.40 35.44
N LEU A 848 12.70 -12.31 34.16
CA LEU A 848 12.56 -13.40 33.20
C LEU A 848 13.83 -14.28 33.21
N PRO A 849 13.72 -15.61 33.03
CA PRO A 849 14.84 -16.53 33.18
C PRO A 849 15.77 -16.52 31.95
N ILE A 850 16.49 -15.42 31.73
CA ILE A 850 17.37 -15.27 30.55
C ILE A 850 18.54 -16.25 30.54
N ALA A 851 18.92 -16.78 31.71
CA ALA A 851 20.00 -17.77 31.87
C ALA A 851 19.59 -19.18 31.40
N ASP A 852 18.29 -19.44 31.26
CA ASP A 852 17.81 -20.70 30.71
C ASP A 852 17.88 -20.67 29.18
N LEU A 853 19.01 -21.15 28.65
CA LEU A 853 19.29 -21.20 27.22
C LEU A 853 18.26 -22.04 26.44
N ALA A 854 17.49 -22.91 27.10
CA ALA A 854 16.43 -23.68 26.44
C ALA A 854 15.28 -22.77 25.96
N ASN A 855 15.11 -21.59 26.54
CA ASN A 855 14.12 -20.59 26.12
C ASN A 855 14.58 -19.77 24.90
N TRP A 856 15.85 -19.87 24.49
CA TRP A 856 16.40 -19.10 23.38
C TRP A 856 16.44 -19.88 22.06
N ARG A 857 16.14 -19.20 20.95
CA ARG A 857 16.25 -19.75 19.59
C ARG A 857 16.84 -18.72 18.63
N THR A 858 17.59 -19.22 17.67
CA THR A 858 18.16 -18.42 16.58
C THR A 858 17.07 -17.87 15.66
N ASN A 859 17.18 -16.60 15.28
CA ASN A 859 16.35 -15.97 14.27
C ASN A 859 17.14 -14.81 13.66
N GLN A 860 17.70 -15.02 12.47
CA GLN A 860 18.60 -14.08 11.80
C GLN A 860 18.61 -14.29 10.28
N SER A 861 19.19 -13.34 9.54
CA SER A 861 19.64 -13.55 8.15
C SER A 861 20.73 -14.63 8.08
N LYS A 862 21.08 -15.10 6.87
CA LYS A 862 22.05 -16.19 6.64
C LYS A 862 23.33 -16.07 7.51
N GLY A 863 23.66 -17.14 8.23
CA GLY A 863 24.79 -17.19 9.17
C GLY A 863 24.56 -18.13 10.35
N LYS A 864 25.34 -17.96 11.43
CA LYS A 864 25.21 -18.70 12.70
C LYS A 864 24.99 -17.78 13.91
N THR A 865 24.17 -18.20 14.88
CA THR A 865 24.03 -17.54 16.20
C THR A 865 24.49 -18.48 17.30
N SER A 866 25.23 -17.98 18.27
CA SER A 866 25.59 -18.70 19.50
C SER A 866 25.05 -17.96 20.73
N PHE A 867 24.73 -18.74 21.76
CA PHE A 867 24.25 -18.26 23.06
C PHE A 867 25.21 -18.79 24.13
N SER A 868 25.65 -17.92 25.03
CA SER A 868 26.56 -18.29 26.12
C SER A 868 26.29 -17.45 27.37
N MET A 869 26.47 -18.05 28.54
CA MET A 869 26.46 -17.32 29.81
C MET A 869 27.89 -16.92 30.17
N LEU A 870 28.09 -15.63 30.45
CA LEU A 870 29.34 -15.12 30.99
C LEU A 870 29.40 -15.34 32.52
N PRO A 871 30.61 -15.32 33.13
CA PRO A 871 30.78 -15.64 34.56
C PRO A 871 29.99 -14.75 35.53
N ASP A 872 29.58 -13.56 35.12
CA ASP A 872 28.81 -12.59 35.89
C ASP A 872 27.28 -12.74 35.70
N GLY A 873 26.82 -13.81 35.07
CA GLY A 873 25.40 -14.07 34.81
C GLY A 873 24.84 -13.29 33.62
N VAL A 874 25.69 -12.67 32.80
CA VAL A 874 25.29 -12.00 31.56
C VAL A 874 25.09 -13.02 30.44
N LEU A 875 23.94 -12.95 29.78
CA LEU A 875 23.70 -13.69 28.53
C LEU A 875 24.39 -12.96 27.38
N ARG A 876 25.34 -13.62 26.71
CA ARG A 876 25.93 -13.16 25.45
C ARG A 876 25.35 -13.94 24.27
N ILE A 877 24.87 -13.19 23.28
CA ILE A 877 24.38 -13.66 22.00
C ILE A 877 25.31 -13.12 20.91
N THR A 878 25.95 -14.00 20.15
CA THR A 878 26.83 -13.61 19.04
C THR A 878 26.26 -14.13 17.73
N SER A 879 26.02 -13.23 16.78
CA SER A 879 25.51 -13.52 15.44
C SER A 879 26.59 -13.26 14.41
N ILE A 880 27.01 -14.29 13.69
CA ILE A 880 28.00 -14.23 12.60
C ILE A 880 27.26 -14.42 11.29
N PHE A 881 27.36 -13.44 10.40
CA PHE A 881 26.69 -13.43 9.10
C PHE A 881 27.60 -13.93 7.99
N GLU A 882 27.02 -14.61 7.01
CA GLU A 882 27.69 -14.91 5.75
C GLU A 882 27.70 -13.65 4.86
N SER A 883 28.72 -13.48 3.99
CA SER A 883 28.81 -12.33 3.09
C SER A 883 27.57 -12.22 2.18
N ASN A 884 27.19 -10.99 1.81
CA ASN A 884 25.88 -10.70 1.24
C ASN A 884 25.94 -10.46 -0.29
N PRO A 885 25.61 -11.45 -1.15
CA PRO A 885 25.33 -11.17 -2.55
C PRO A 885 23.91 -10.60 -2.66
N GLY A 886 23.79 -9.29 -2.91
CA GLY A 886 22.53 -8.71 -3.40
C GLY A 886 21.74 -7.80 -2.45
N ASN A 887 22.41 -7.07 -1.54
CA ASN A 887 21.82 -5.91 -0.86
C ASN A 887 20.65 -6.22 0.11
N ARG A 888 20.46 -7.49 0.54
CA ARG A 888 19.49 -7.85 1.59
C ARG A 888 20.10 -7.52 2.95
N GLY A 889 19.60 -6.53 3.69
CA GLY A 889 20.21 -6.08 4.94
C GLY A 889 20.46 -7.21 5.95
N LEU A 890 21.63 -7.22 6.61
CA LEU A 890 21.97 -8.16 7.69
C LEU A 890 21.10 -7.87 8.92
N TRP A 891 20.49 -8.88 9.52
CA TRP A 891 19.64 -8.72 10.71
C TRP A 891 19.69 -9.94 11.63
N THR A 892 19.55 -9.70 12.94
CA THR A 892 19.45 -10.75 13.96
C THR A 892 18.43 -10.32 15.01
N PHE A 893 17.47 -11.20 15.33
CA PHE A 893 16.42 -11.02 16.33
C PHE A 893 16.20 -12.33 17.12
N PRO A 894 17.19 -12.79 17.91
CA PRO A 894 17.08 -13.98 18.74
C PRO A 894 15.76 -14.02 19.52
N ARG A 895 15.11 -15.18 19.50
CA ARG A 895 13.80 -15.40 20.12
C ARG A 895 13.96 -15.91 21.53
N PHE A 896 13.21 -15.33 22.46
CA PHE A 896 13.05 -15.74 23.83
C PHE A 896 11.60 -16.17 24.07
N THR A 897 11.38 -17.45 24.33
CA THR A 897 10.06 -17.98 24.68
C THR A 897 9.72 -17.64 26.12
N LEU A 898 8.56 -17.02 26.34
CA LEU A 898 8.06 -16.69 27.67
C LEU A 898 7.64 -17.98 28.40
N PRO A 899 8.12 -18.23 29.63
CA PRO A 899 7.71 -19.40 30.42
C PRO A 899 6.22 -19.43 30.76
N LYS A 900 5.60 -18.24 30.86
CA LYS A 900 4.18 -18.05 31.10
C LYS A 900 3.67 -16.79 30.38
N PRO A 901 2.38 -16.74 30.02
CA PRO A 901 1.76 -15.50 29.56
C PRO A 901 1.98 -14.34 30.53
N ILE A 902 2.08 -13.12 30.00
CA ILE A 902 2.20 -11.93 30.82
C ILE A 902 0.84 -11.61 31.43
N ASP A 903 0.83 -11.31 32.73
CA ASP A 903 -0.35 -10.83 33.43
C ASP A 903 -0.33 -9.29 33.49
N PRO A 904 -1.22 -8.61 32.72
CA PRO A 904 -1.26 -7.16 32.67
C PRO A 904 -1.77 -6.51 33.96
N SER A 905 -2.34 -7.29 34.89
CA SER A 905 -2.74 -6.76 36.20
C SER A 905 -1.54 -6.53 37.13
N THR A 906 -0.43 -7.24 36.88
CA THR A 906 0.78 -7.17 37.69
C THR A 906 1.97 -6.52 36.98
N ALA A 907 1.96 -6.48 35.64
CA ALA A 907 2.98 -5.84 34.81
C ALA A 907 2.35 -4.89 33.77
N TYR A 908 2.99 -3.74 33.54
CA TYR A 908 2.60 -2.79 32.48
C TYR A 908 3.76 -2.44 31.53
N GLY A 909 4.93 -3.04 31.70
CA GLY A 909 6.10 -2.80 30.86
C GLY A 909 7.26 -3.78 31.07
N ILE A 910 8.29 -3.61 30.25
CA ILE A 910 9.53 -4.38 30.26
C ILE A 910 10.69 -3.45 30.60
N LEU A 911 11.54 -3.88 31.53
CA LEU A 911 12.81 -3.25 31.82
C LEU A 911 13.93 -4.18 31.32
N ILE A 912 14.82 -3.66 30.48
CA ILE A 912 15.98 -4.40 29.96
C ILE A 912 17.27 -3.65 30.29
N ARG A 913 18.28 -4.37 30.78
CA ARG A 913 19.67 -3.88 30.88
C ARG A 913 20.56 -4.68 29.94
N ALA A 914 20.99 -4.04 28.87
CA ALA A 914 21.70 -4.70 27.78
C ALA A 914 22.74 -3.78 27.11
N LYS A 915 23.68 -4.38 26.37
CA LYS A 915 24.60 -3.69 25.46
C LYS A 915 24.69 -4.43 24.14
N ALA A 916 24.88 -3.71 23.05
CA ALA A 916 25.00 -4.31 21.71
C ALA A 916 26.16 -3.69 20.94
N SER A 917 26.84 -4.47 20.11
CA SER A 917 27.96 -4.02 19.26
C SER A 917 27.88 -4.65 17.87
N GLY A 918 28.45 -3.97 16.86
CA GLY A 918 28.48 -4.45 15.47
C GLY A 918 27.24 -4.14 14.63
N GLY A 919 26.24 -3.44 15.18
CA GLY A 919 24.99 -3.10 14.48
C GLY A 919 24.39 -1.74 14.79
N ARG A 920 23.19 -1.52 14.27
CA ARG A 920 22.34 -0.37 14.62
C ARG A 920 21.72 -0.58 16.01
N ALA A 921 21.05 0.45 16.52
CA ALA A 921 20.29 0.39 17.76
C ALA A 921 19.34 -0.84 17.76
N PRO A 922 19.35 -1.67 18.82
CA PRO A 922 18.44 -2.79 18.92
C PRO A 922 16.98 -2.38 19.03
N ALA A 923 16.13 -3.37 18.83
CA ALA A 923 14.69 -3.32 18.96
C ALA A 923 14.19 -4.54 19.74
N ILE A 924 12.97 -4.43 20.24
CA ILE A 924 12.22 -5.54 20.83
C ILE A 924 10.96 -5.81 20.01
N ILE A 925 10.67 -7.10 19.79
CA ILE A 925 9.47 -7.58 19.11
C ILE A 925 8.73 -8.54 20.05
N ALA A 926 7.43 -8.39 20.22
CA ALA A 926 6.57 -9.33 20.93
C ALA A 926 5.63 -10.04 19.96
N LYS A 927 5.45 -11.36 20.11
CA LYS A 927 4.62 -12.20 19.23
C LYS A 927 3.70 -13.10 20.02
N THR A 928 2.55 -13.44 19.44
CA THR A 928 1.54 -14.31 20.05
C THR A 928 1.78 -15.80 19.81
N GLY A 929 2.55 -16.15 18.78
CA GLY A 929 2.89 -17.54 18.44
C GLY A 929 4.35 -17.89 18.60
N VAL A 930 4.64 -19.19 18.66
CA VAL A 930 5.99 -19.72 18.94
C VAL A 930 6.76 -20.11 17.66
N ASN A 931 6.09 -20.48 16.55
CA ASN A 931 6.73 -20.88 15.27
C ASN A 931 5.79 -20.82 14.03
N GLY A 932 6.34 -20.52 12.85
CA GLY A 932 5.73 -20.78 11.53
C GLY A 932 4.52 -19.90 11.16
N ALA A 933 3.58 -20.47 10.39
CA ALA A 933 2.35 -19.78 9.96
C ALA A 933 1.42 -19.35 11.12
N ASN A 934 1.71 -19.77 12.36
CA ASN A 934 0.98 -19.42 13.58
C ASN A 934 1.69 -18.35 14.42
N GLU A 935 2.74 -17.67 13.93
CA GLU A 935 3.51 -16.67 14.69
C GLU A 935 2.68 -15.45 15.16
N GLY A 936 1.51 -15.23 14.57
CA GLY A 936 0.61 -14.14 14.91
C GLY A 936 1.18 -12.76 14.56
N ILE A 937 0.56 -11.71 15.09
CA ILE A 937 0.88 -10.31 14.76
C ILE A 937 2.11 -9.88 15.58
N PRO A 938 3.24 -9.51 14.95
CA PRO A 938 4.39 -8.98 15.68
C PRO A 938 4.12 -7.55 16.14
N PHE A 939 4.38 -7.25 17.41
CA PHE A 939 4.37 -5.90 17.99
C PHE A 939 5.81 -5.45 18.25
N TRP A 940 6.19 -4.25 17.84
CA TRP A 940 7.58 -3.80 17.79
C TRP A 940 7.75 -2.45 18.51
N VAL A 941 8.82 -2.34 19.30
CA VAL A 941 9.45 -1.07 19.70
C VAL A 941 10.89 -0.99 19.14
N PRO A 942 11.17 -0.08 18.17
CA PRO A 942 12.52 0.13 17.65
C PRO A 942 13.39 1.00 18.57
N ASP A 943 14.70 1.00 18.29
CA ASP A 943 15.70 1.93 18.82
C ASP A 943 15.72 2.06 20.36
N ILE A 944 15.65 0.92 21.06
CA ILE A 944 15.54 0.88 22.53
C ILE A 944 16.81 1.40 23.24
N PHE A 945 18.00 1.12 22.70
CA PHE A 945 19.30 1.64 23.15
C PHE A 945 20.32 1.65 22.00
N PRO A 946 21.44 2.41 22.06
CA PRO A 946 22.42 2.43 20.97
C PRO A 946 23.23 1.13 20.89
N GLY A 947 23.67 0.78 19.68
CA GLY A 947 24.59 -0.34 19.43
C GLY A 947 26.06 0.05 19.60
N ASP A 948 26.39 0.81 20.66
CA ASP A 948 27.70 1.43 20.90
C ASP A 948 28.66 0.55 21.73
N GLY A 949 28.20 -0.61 22.20
CA GLY A 949 28.96 -1.51 23.06
C GLY A 949 28.91 -1.13 24.55
N GLU A 950 28.15 -0.11 24.95
CA GLU A 950 28.01 0.33 26.34
C GLU A 950 26.74 -0.23 27.00
N TRP A 951 26.73 -0.31 28.33
CA TRP A 951 25.56 -0.79 29.09
C TRP A 951 24.47 0.27 29.18
N HIS A 952 23.28 -0.08 28.70
CA HIS A 952 22.08 0.78 28.77
C HIS A 952 20.97 0.10 29.56
N VAL A 953 20.08 0.91 30.13
CA VAL A 953 18.81 0.46 30.71
C VAL A 953 17.67 1.11 29.94
N ALA A 954 16.75 0.30 29.43
CA ALA A 954 15.57 0.78 28.72
C ALA A 954 14.30 0.27 29.42
N TYR A 955 13.43 1.20 29.78
CA TYR A 955 12.07 0.92 30.21
C TYR A 955 11.10 1.10 29.03
N ILE A 956 10.29 0.07 28.78
CA ILE A 956 9.42 -0.05 27.61
C ILE A 956 8.01 -0.38 28.11
N PRO A 957 7.12 0.62 28.23
CA PRO A 957 5.70 0.39 28.51
C PRO A 957 5.05 -0.54 27.49
N PHE A 958 4.08 -1.35 27.90
CA PHE A 958 3.32 -2.16 26.94
C PHE A 958 2.55 -1.31 25.94
N ALA A 959 2.00 -0.17 26.37
CA ALA A 959 1.32 0.79 25.50
C ALA A 959 2.20 1.36 24.37
N GLU A 960 3.52 1.15 24.44
CA GLU A 960 4.46 1.60 23.45
C GLU A 960 4.68 0.61 22.31
N PHE A 961 4.32 -0.67 22.40
CA PHE A 961 4.50 -1.54 21.24
C PHE A 961 3.37 -1.32 20.23
N LYS A 962 3.75 -1.29 18.96
CA LYS A 962 2.83 -1.14 17.83
C LYS A 962 2.99 -2.33 16.88
N PRO A 963 1.95 -2.72 16.14
CA PRO A 963 2.09 -3.71 15.07
C PRO A 963 3.29 -3.37 14.17
N GLY A 964 4.19 -4.33 13.96
CA GLY A 964 5.41 -4.12 13.20
C GLY A 964 5.14 -3.96 11.70
N PRO A 965 6.14 -3.54 10.90
CA PRO A 965 6.00 -3.37 9.44
C PRO A 965 5.61 -4.65 8.69
N ALA A 966 5.83 -5.83 9.29
CA ALA A 966 5.39 -7.11 8.74
C ALA A 966 3.90 -7.42 9.04
N ALA A 967 3.27 -6.67 9.94
CA ALA A 967 1.87 -6.79 10.34
C ALA A 967 0.95 -5.88 9.52
N ILE A 968 1.19 -5.78 8.21
CA ILE A 968 0.44 -4.89 7.31
C ILE A 968 -1.04 -5.30 7.35
N GLY A 969 -1.97 -4.34 7.50
CA GLY A 969 -3.41 -4.60 7.66
C GLY A 969 -3.84 -4.89 9.11
N ASN A 970 -2.87 -4.90 10.03
CA ASN A 970 -3.11 -5.00 11.47
C ASN A 970 -2.53 -3.79 12.20
N GLN A 971 -2.26 -2.66 11.51
CA GLN A 971 -1.69 -1.45 12.13
C GLN A 971 -2.55 -0.92 13.30
N ASN A 972 -3.84 -1.26 13.29
CA ASN A 972 -4.85 -0.89 14.27
C ASN A 972 -5.13 -1.98 15.31
N THR A 973 -4.51 -3.17 15.19
CA THR A 973 -4.69 -4.23 16.16
C THR A 973 -4.12 -3.81 17.51
N ARG A 974 -4.95 -3.93 18.54
CA ARG A 974 -4.51 -3.64 19.89
C ARG A 974 -3.58 -4.69 20.43
N LEU A 975 -2.64 -4.18 21.20
CA LEU A 975 -1.74 -4.93 22.03
C LEU A 975 -2.49 -5.61 23.17
N ASP A 976 -2.36 -6.92 23.27
CA ASP A 976 -2.77 -7.70 24.43
C ASP A 976 -1.58 -8.51 24.95
N PRO A 977 -0.92 -8.07 26.05
CA PRO A 977 0.24 -8.77 26.60
C PRO A 977 -0.08 -10.21 27.04
N THR A 978 -1.35 -10.51 27.35
CA THR A 978 -1.76 -11.87 27.75
C THR A 978 -1.61 -12.88 26.61
N THR A 979 -1.62 -12.40 25.37
CA THR A 979 -1.46 -13.25 24.19
C THR A 979 0.00 -13.49 23.83
N TRP A 980 0.94 -12.74 24.42
CA TRP A 980 2.35 -12.85 24.08
C TRP A 980 2.94 -14.17 24.54
N ARG A 981 3.74 -14.78 23.66
CA ARG A 981 4.45 -16.04 23.90
C ARG A 981 5.94 -15.93 23.62
N VAL A 982 6.36 -14.99 22.79
CA VAL A 982 7.75 -14.81 22.39
C VAL A 982 8.12 -13.33 22.45
N LEU A 983 9.33 -13.05 22.93
CA LEU A 983 10.01 -11.78 22.78
C LEU A 983 11.25 -11.98 21.90
N GLU A 984 11.45 -11.14 20.89
CA GLU A 984 12.65 -11.14 20.05
C GLU A 984 13.46 -9.87 20.34
N PHE A 985 14.77 -10.00 20.48
CA PHE A 985 15.67 -8.89 20.81
C PHE A 985 16.83 -8.86 19.82
N GLY A 986 17.04 -7.72 19.17
CA GLY A 986 18.17 -7.57 18.25
C GLY A 986 17.99 -6.43 17.28
N GLY A 987 18.67 -6.45 16.14
CA GLY A 987 18.67 -5.34 15.21
C GLY A 987 19.30 -5.67 13.86
N ARG A 988 19.39 -4.64 13.02
CA ARG A 988 20.16 -4.72 11.77
C ARG A 988 21.66 -4.60 12.08
N SER A 989 22.46 -5.42 11.44
CA SER A 989 23.91 -5.39 11.56
C SER A 989 24.56 -4.53 10.48
N LEU A 990 25.62 -3.82 10.84
CA LEU A 990 26.50 -3.12 9.90
C LEU A 990 27.81 -3.90 9.67
N ALA A 991 28.08 -4.90 10.51
CA ALA A 991 29.22 -5.77 10.43
C ALA A 991 28.80 -7.23 10.18
N LEU A 992 29.77 -8.07 9.81
CA LEU A 992 29.57 -9.52 9.71
C LEU A 992 29.45 -10.19 11.08
N GLU A 993 29.69 -9.47 12.17
CA GLU A 993 29.48 -9.93 13.53
C GLU A 993 28.63 -8.91 14.29
N HIS A 994 27.61 -9.41 15.00
CA HIS A 994 26.77 -8.64 15.90
C HIS A 994 26.72 -9.33 17.27
N THR A 995 27.04 -8.62 18.33
CA THR A 995 26.98 -9.14 19.70
C THR A 995 25.93 -8.37 20.51
N LEU A 996 25.07 -9.10 21.21
CA LEU A 996 24.09 -8.58 22.16
C LEU A 996 24.33 -9.25 23.52
N GLU A 997 24.53 -8.45 24.56
CA GLU A 997 24.68 -8.90 25.93
C GLU A 997 23.52 -8.39 26.79
N ILE A 998 22.85 -9.28 27.51
CA ILE A 998 21.69 -8.98 28.37
C ILE A 998 22.03 -9.41 29.79
N SER A 999 22.02 -8.47 30.72
CA SER A 999 22.19 -8.77 32.15
C SER A 999 20.87 -8.92 32.88
N HIS A 1000 19.84 -8.15 32.47
CA HIS A 1000 18.53 -8.16 33.12
C HIS A 1000 17.43 -8.00 32.08
N LEU A 1001 16.37 -8.80 32.24
CA LEU A 1001 15.11 -8.67 31.53
C LEU A 1001 13.99 -8.90 32.54
N ILE A 1002 13.21 -7.86 32.84
CA ILE A 1002 12.31 -7.83 34.00
C ILE A 1002 10.95 -7.29 33.55
N LEU A 1003 9.88 -8.01 33.89
CA LEU A 1003 8.52 -7.46 33.81
C LEU A 1003 8.28 -6.58 35.03
N VAL A 1004 7.83 -5.35 34.80
CA VAL A 1004 7.63 -4.35 35.87
C VAL A 1004 6.19 -3.83 35.90
N GLY A 1005 5.68 -3.54 37.09
CA GLY A 1005 4.33 -2.99 37.28
C GLY A 1005 4.11 -2.41 38.68
N GLY A 1006 2.92 -1.84 38.91
CA GLY A 1006 2.54 -1.07 40.11
C GLY A 1006 3.42 0.17 40.32
N SER A 1007 2.90 1.38 40.16
CA SER A 1007 3.68 2.59 40.47
C SER A 1007 3.70 2.84 41.97
N THR A 1008 4.80 3.37 42.51
CA THR A 1008 4.82 3.96 43.86
C THR A 1008 4.12 5.34 43.91
N ALA A 1009 3.69 5.86 42.75
CA ALA A 1009 2.97 7.10 42.59
C ALA A 1009 1.62 6.86 41.88
N ASP A 1010 0.75 6.11 42.55
CA ASP A 1010 -0.71 6.23 42.40
C ASP A 1010 -1.26 7.11 43.54
#